data_AF-A0A9P9BQQ7-F1
#
_entry.id   AF-A0A9P9BQQ7-F1
#
_cell.length_a   1.000
_cell.length_b   1.000
_cell.length_c   1.000
_cell.angle_alpha   90.00
_cell.angle_beta   90.00
_cell.angle_gamma   90.00
#
_symmetry.space_group_name_H-M   'P 1'
#
loop_
_entity.id
_entity.type
_entity.pdbx_description
1 polymer ?
#
loop_
_entity_poly.entity_id
_entity_poly.type
_entity_poly.pdbx_seq_one_letter_code
_entity_poly.pdbx_strand_id
1 'polypeptide(L)'
;MLDVAEESKSKTQADQDRCSYGPFLRQSTPTRLAAVTILSVLNTIVTQGADKGVTLATALQSLSRSVEDDVKFFAQTRAMAEKKRLRRRQFRQQAAAQAIAEVSEKADADKQPIEIKAPLFERENWPPTIRTKVAAVLLSALIDTAKVNVVREHPETKALVSQVQPAMAHTTVHKKGKKVGVLMPNKFLTDMMKREPRGDFLARHLPMLVEPEPWSGFEKGGFLGTPSALVRVKNGEREQKIYAKAAAERGDLEQVMKGLDVLGRTAWRVNNPVFDVMLEAWNSGEEVANIPALHPDITIPPEPEASEDGNARREWLKAVKAADNKRSGLHSERCFMNFQMEIARSFKNQTFYFPHNMDFRGRAYPLPTYLNHMGADNVRGLLRFAEGKELGEAGLRWLKVHLSNVFGYDKASLKEREQFAVDHYADIVDSATSPLNGRRWWLTAEDPWQCLATCFELKAALESPDPTKFVSHLPVHQDGTCNGLQHYAALGGDTWGAQQVNLEPGDRPADVYSAVANLVKDSIAADVKENNIMGLALDGKVTRKVVKQTVMTNVYGVTFIGAKAQIQKQLDAAYPDLFNEHGIPVPLLSSYLATKVFKALSTMFRGAHDIQFWLGECAGRVCRALTPEQLDRLATGKEAEPTKGKKKVTMAAKLQASKKRSSTDELLDQFRSTIVWTTPLRMPIAQPYRKTTTRSIETCLQDLNLQVPERTDPVHRRKQLQAFPPNFIHSLDASHMLLSALECDERGLSFAAVHDSFWTHAADVDTMNTVLRDSFIRIHGEDVIGRLASEFEARYKGSLYLTTVEKASPLGQQILALRKESKLNMREELLREYERTRLLNSSDPFDMQKAQEMVTPALLFERAAAQAPIDTVDEMQEVGLGSIPASVGHDVLPSQEESAEDASESHEHSSAVHCSEDVEHVKELMEMSNFELTMAKGSKPKKPSKVREATIQVWLPLTFPPIPKKGDFDVRRLKESKYFFS
;
A
#
# COMPACT_ATOMS: atom_id res chain seq x y z
N MET A 1 43.70 -0.90 6.17
CA MET A 1 43.12 -2.22 5.77
C MET A 1 42.75 -2.26 4.30
N LEU A 2 42.04 -1.26 3.75
CA LEU A 2 41.70 -1.22 2.33
C LEU A 2 42.94 -1.09 1.43
N ASP A 3 43.86 -0.17 1.76
CA ASP A 3 45.08 0.04 0.97
C ASP A 3 45.95 -1.22 0.94
N VAL A 4 46.09 -1.91 2.08
CA VAL A 4 46.80 -3.19 2.20
C VAL A 4 46.17 -4.29 1.32
N ALA A 5 44.84 -4.33 1.23
CA ALA A 5 44.13 -5.32 0.40
C ALA A 5 44.29 -5.02 -1.10
N GLU A 6 44.33 -3.74 -1.49
CA GLU A 6 44.56 -3.31 -2.87
C GLU A 6 45.99 -3.60 -3.33
N GLU A 7 46.97 -3.34 -2.46
CA GLU A 7 48.41 -3.53 -2.68
C GLU A 7 48.86 -5.01 -2.62
N SER A 8 48.03 -5.91 -2.07
CA SER A 8 48.37 -7.33 -1.98
C SER A 8 48.46 -8.00 -3.37
N LYS A 9 49.59 -8.69 -3.59
CA LYS A 9 49.87 -9.47 -4.82
C LYS A 9 49.03 -10.75 -4.92
N SER A 10 48.65 -11.35 -3.79
CA SER A 10 47.77 -12.53 -3.72
C SER A 10 46.55 -12.17 -2.86
N LYS A 11 45.39 -12.00 -3.52
CA LYS A 11 44.18 -11.51 -2.86
C LYS A 11 43.35 -12.68 -2.33
N THR A 12 43.17 -12.73 -1.01
CA THR A 12 42.19 -13.65 -0.38
C THR A 12 40.76 -13.25 -0.76
N GLN A 13 39.77 -14.12 -0.51
CA GLN A 13 38.35 -13.78 -0.74
C GLN A 13 37.94 -12.52 0.04
N ALA A 14 38.46 -12.34 1.25
CA ALA A 14 38.24 -11.14 2.06
C ALA A 14 38.89 -9.88 1.45
N ASP A 15 40.05 -10.02 0.83
CA ASP A 15 40.72 -8.89 0.15
C ASP A 15 40.00 -8.51 -1.14
N GLN A 16 39.46 -9.48 -1.88
CA GLN A 16 38.60 -9.22 -3.04
C GLN A 16 37.34 -8.46 -2.63
N ASP A 17 36.73 -8.86 -1.51
CA ASP A 17 35.56 -8.16 -0.96
C ASP A 17 35.91 -6.73 -0.54
N ARG A 18 37.02 -6.53 0.18
CA ARG A 18 37.54 -5.19 0.53
C ARG A 18 37.77 -4.31 -0.69
N CYS A 19 38.37 -4.85 -1.74
CA CYS A 19 38.56 -4.13 -3.00
C CYS A 19 37.22 -3.78 -3.68
N SER A 20 36.18 -4.60 -3.50
CA SER A 20 34.87 -4.37 -4.13
C SER A 20 34.07 -3.24 -3.48
N TYR A 21 34.02 -3.17 -2.14
CA TYR A 21 33.26 -2.14 -1.41
C TYR A 21 34.10 -0.94 -0.98
N GLY A 22 35.44 -1.07 -0.96
CA GLY A 22 36.37 -0.02 -0.55
C GLY A 22 36.18 1.33 -1.26
N PRO A 23 36.03 1.36 -2.61
CA PRO A 23 35.79 2.60 -3.35
C PRO A 23 34.52 3.35 -2.91
N PHE A 24 33.50 2.62 -2.44
CA PHE A 24 32.23 3.20 -2.00
C PHE A 24 32.34 3.82 -0.60
N LEU A 25 33.11 3.20 0.29
CA LEU A 25 33.41 3.77 1.61
C LEU A 25 34.21 5.07 1.51
N ARG A 26 35.13 5.19 0.54
CA ARG A 26 35.96 6.38 0.32
C ARG A 26 35.18 7.59 -0.22
N GLN A 27 33.92 7.43 -0.62
CA GLN A 27 33.08 8.55 -1.11
C GLN A 27 32.60 9.48 0.02
N SER A 28 32.66 9.04 1.28
CA SER A 28 32.30 9.83 2.46
C SER A 28 33.42 9.81 3.51
N THR A 29 33.25 10.54 4.60
CA THR A 29 34.22 10.59 5.70
C THR A 29 33.88 9.55 6.79
N PRO A 30 34.89 9.00 7.49
CA PRO A 30 34.65 8.01 8.55
C PRO A 30 33.70 8.51 9.64
N THR A 31 33.84 9.78 10.06
CA THR A 31 32.98 10.41 11.07
C THR A 31 31.52 10.44 10.63
N ARG A 32 31.26 10.79 9.36
CA ARG A 32 29.91 10.88 8.82
C ARG A 32 29.27 9.49 8.68
N LEU A 33 30.04 8.51 8.18
CA LEU A 33 29.60 7.12 8.10
C LEU A 33 29.29 6.53 9.48
N ALA A 34 30.11 6.82 10.50
CA ALA A 34 29.87 6.38 11.87
C ALA A 34 28.55 6.96 12.43
N ALA A 35 28.33 8.27 12.25
CA ALA A 35 27.11 8.94 12.71
C ALA A 35 25.85 8.36 12.04
N VAL A 36 25.87 8.22 10.71
CA VAL A 36 24.74 7.62 9.96
C VAL A 36 24.49 6.18 10.37
N THR A 37 25.56 5.41 10.65
CA THR A 37 25.43 4.02 11.08
C THR A 37 24.75 3.91 12.45
N ILE A 38 25.18 4.71 13.42
CA ILE A 38 24.58 4.73 14.77
C ILE A 38 23.11 5.13 14.69
N LEU A 39 22.79 6.24 14.01
CA LEU A 39 21.43 6.75 13.90
C LEU A 39 20.49 5.78 13.18
N SER A 40 20.93 5.22 12.05
CA SER A 40 20.11 4.30 11.26
C SER A 40 19.83 2.98 12.00
N VAL A 41 20.84 2.41 12.67
CA VAL A 41 20.68 1.15 13.43
C VAL A 41 19.76 1.35 14.62
N LEU A 42 19.94 2.42 15.40
CA LEU A 42 19.07 2.71 16.56
C LEU A 42 17.63 2.98 16.11
N ASN A 43 17.42 3.78 15.07
CA ASN A 43 16.07 4.03 14.54
C ASN A 43 15.41 2.72 14.06
N THR A 44 16.17 1.84 13.41
CA THR A 44 15.64 0.54 12.96
C THR A 44 15.27 -0.37 14.14
N ILE A 45 16.06 -0.36 15.23
CA ILE A 45 15.75 -1.09 16.47
C ILE A 45 14.47 -0.59 17.12
N VAL A 46 14.29 0.73 17.22
CA VAL A 46 13.08 1.33 17.79
C VAL A 46 11.86 0.97 16.93
N THR A 47 11.95 1.14 15.61
CA THR A 47 10.84 0.91 14.67
C THR A 47 10.34 -0.54 14.66
N GLN A 48 11.23 -1.50 14.90
CA GLN A 48 10.91 -2.94 14.89
C GLN A 48 10.62 -3.51 16.29
N GLY A 49 10.66 -2.67 17.32
CA GLY A 49 10.47 -3.05 18.72
C GLY A 49 11.80 -3.40 19.41
N ALA A 50 12.23 -2.52 20.30
CA ALA A 50 13.51 -2.62 21.00
C ALA A 50 13.69 -3.91 21.83
N ASP A 51 12.61 -4.54 22.28
CA ASP A 51 12.65 -5.79 23.07
C ASP A 51 12.91 -7.06 22.26
N LYS A 52 12.38 -7.09 21.03
CA LYS A 52 12.34 -8.31 20.21
C LYS A 52 13.61 -8.48 19.37
N GLY A 53 14.40 -7.41 19.24
CA GLY A 53 15.54 -7.33 18.32
C GLY A 53 15.12 -7.26 16.86
N VAL A 54 16.06 -6.93 15.98
CA VAL A 54 15.80 -6.70 14.55
C VAL A 54 16.44 -7.79 13.71
N THR A 55 15.74 -8.28 12.69
CA THR A 55 16.38 -9.22 11.75
C THR A 55 17.55 -8.54 11.06
N LEU A 56 18.67 -9.25 10.90
CA LEU A 56 19.86 -8.64 10.31
C LEU A 56 19.61 -8.16 8.88
N ALA A 57 18.75 -8.84 8.12
CA ALA A 57 18.35 -8.44 6.78
C ALA A 57 17.68 -7.05 6.78
N THR A 58 16.73 -6.82 7.70
CA THR A 58 16.05 -5.52 7.84
C THR A 58 17.03 -4.41 8.26
N ALA A 59 17.88 -4.69 9.27
CA ALA A 59 18.89 -3.74 9.75
C ALA A 59 19.86 -3.32 8.63
N LEU A 60 20.38 -4.29 7.88
CA LEU A 60 21.30 -4.03 6.78
C LEU A 60 20.63 -3.34 5.60
N GLN A 61 19.40 -3.71 5.23
CA GLN A 61 18.69 -3.00 4.17
C GLN A 61 18.44 -1.52 4.52
N SER A 62 17.99 -1.23 5.74
CA SER A 62 17.77 0.14 6.24
C SER A 62 19.07 0.96 6.26
N LEU A 63 20.13 0.39 6.85
CA LEU A 63 21.45 1.01 6.92
C LEU A 63 22.03 1.27 5.52
N SER A 64 21.93 0.28 4.64
CA SER A 64 22.49 0.34 3.28
C SER A 64 21.87 1.47 2.45
N ARG A 65 20.56 1.72 2.58
CA ARG A 65 19.87 2.85 1.93
C ARG A 65 20.29 4.18 2.55
N SER A 66 20.30 4.25 3.89
CA SER A 66 20.63 5.48 4.63
C SER A 66 22.06 5.97 4.31
N VAL A 67 23.02 5.05 4.23
CA VAL A 67 24.41 5.34 3.86
C VAL A 67 24.54 5.78 2.41
N GLU A 68 23.90 5.08 1.47
CA GLU A 68 23.93 5.45 0.05
C GLU A 68 23.35 6.86 -0.16
N ASP A 69 22.23 7.18 0.47
CA ASP A 69 21.58 8.48 0.36
C ASP A 69 22.41 9.60 1.00
N ASP A 70 23.07 9.34 2.12
CA ASP A 70 23.98 10.31 2.75
C ASP A 70 25.22 10.58 1.89
N VAL A 71 25.81 9.53 1.31
CA VAL A 71 26.96 9.67 0.41
C VAL A 71 26.59 10.50 -0.82
N LYS A 72 25.44 10.23 -1.44
CA LYS A 72 24.93 11.02 -2.57
C LYS A 72 24.70 12.48 -2.18
N PHE A 73 24.06 12.72 -1.03
CA PHE A 73 23.84 14.06 -0.52
C PHE A 73 25.15 14.81 -0.24
N PHE A 74 26.14 14.14 0.33
CA PHE A 74 27.46 14.70 0.59
C PHE A 74 28.18 15.08 -0.72
N ALA A 75 28.14 14.21 -1.73
CA ALA A 75 28.70 14.48 -3.05
C ALA A 75 28.03 15.68 -3.73
N GLN A 76 26.68 15.73 -3.72
CA GLN A 76 25.90 16.84 -4.27
C GLN A 76 26.21 18.17 -3.59
N THR A 77 26.28 18.18 -2.25
CA THR A 77 26.59 19.38 -1.47
C THR A 77 27.98 19.90 -1.78
N ARG A 78 28.97 19.00 -1.90
CA ARG A 78 30.34 19.34 -2.29
C ARG A 78 30.38 19.91 -3.70
N ALA A 79 29.70 19.30 -4.66
CA ALA A 79 29.61 19.79 -6.04
C ALA A 79 28.93 21.17 -6.13
N MET A 80 27.86 21.41 -5.37
CA MET A 80 27.19 22.71 -5.30
C MET A 80 28.08 23.79 -4.67
N ALA A 81 28.79 23.47 -3.59
CA ALA A 81 29.73 24.38 -2.95
C ALA A 81 30.88 24.75 -3.90
N GLU A 82 31.39 23.78 -4.66
CA GLU A 82 32.41 23.99 -5.68
C GLU A 82 31.89 24.89 -6.81
N LYS A 83 30.69 24.63 -7.35
CA LYS A 83 30.04 25.52 -8.34
C LYS A 83 29.89 26.95 -7.82
N LYS A 84 29.45 27.12 -6.57
CA LYS A 84 29.31 28.45 -5.94
C LYS A 84 30.66 29.15 -5.77
N ARG A 85 31.70 28.41 -5.38
CA ARG A 85 33.09 28.91 -5.28
C ARG A 85 33.62 29.31 -6.64
N LEU A 86 33.37 28.51 -7.68
CA LEU A 86 33.82 28.78 -9.05
C LEU A 86 33.11 30.02 -9.62
N ARG A 87 31.78 30.14 -9.43
CA ARG A 87 31.01 31.35 -9.77
C ARG A 87 31.53 32.59 -9.05
N ARG A 88 31.79 32.51 -7.75
CA ARG A 88 32.39 33.62 -6.98
C ARG A 88 33.78 33.98 -7.49
N ARG A 89 34.60 32.99 -7.87
CA ARG A 89 35.93 33.23 -8.46
C ARG A 89 35.82 33.89 -9.84
N GLN A 90 34.90 33.42 -10.69
CA GLN A 90 34.62 34.03 -11.99
C GLN A 90 34.11 35.47 -11.83
N PHE A 91 33.17 35.71 -10.92
CA PHE A 91 32.68 37.06 -10.63
C PHE A 91 33.80 37.98 -10.12
N ARG A 92 34.67 37.49 -9.23
CA ARG A 92 35.86 38.25 -8.79
C ARG A 92 36.87 38.48 -9.91
N GLN A 93 37.07 37.50 -10.80
CA GLN A 93 37.95 37.62 -11.96
C GLN A 93 37.37 38.56 -13.01
N GLN A 94 36.05 38.58 -13.21
CA GLN A 94 35.35 39.52 -14.07
C GLN A 94 35.36 40.92 -13.48
N ALA A 95 35.13 41.08 -12.18
CA ALA A 95 35.24 42.38 -11.50
C ALA A 95 36.69 42.90 -11.53
N ALA A 96 37.69 42.03 -11.34
CA ALA A 96 39.11 42.39 -11.48
C ALA A 96 39.47 42.68 -12.94
N ALA A 97 38.95 41.92 -13.91
CA ALA A 97 39.15 42.17 -15.33
C ALA A 97 38.44 43.44 -15.81
N GLN A 98 37.27 43.79 -15.24
CA GLN A 98 36.59 45.08 -15.48
C GLN A 98 37.39 46.24 -14.87
N ALA A 99 37.91 46.07 -13.66
CA ALA A 99 38.81 47.07 -13.03
C ALA A 99 40.15 47.23 -13.79
N ILE A 100 40.60 46.21 -14.52
CA ILE A 100 41.78 46.27 -15.40
C ILE A 100 41.40 46.77 -16.81
N ALA A 101 40.19 46.48 -17.29
CA ALA A 101 39.67 46.91 -18.59
C ALA A 101 39.26 48.39 -18.62
N GLU A 102 39.06 49.04 -17.46
CA GLU A 102 39.00 50.51 -17.36
C GLU A 102 40.34 51.19 -17.73
N VAL A 103 41.42 50.43 -17.98
CA VAL A 103 42.73 50.93 -18.44
C VAL A 103 43.09 50.49 -19.88
N SER A 104 42.28 49.64 -20.54
CA SER A 104 42.52 49.29 -21.95
C SER A 104 41.23 48.94 -22.66
N GLU A 105 40.84 49.79 -23.61
CA GLU A 105 39.70 49.57 -24.49
C GLU A 105 39.82 48.29 -25.33
N LYS A 106 38.66 47.63 -25.49
CA LYS A 106 38.27 46.58 -26.44
C LYS A 106 38.86 45.17 -26.25
N ALA A 107 38.01 44.25 -25.82
CA ALA A 107 37.83 42.95 -26.50
C ALA A 107 36.56 42.20 -26.03
N ASP A 108 35.76 41.82 -27.03
CA ASP A 108 34.70 40.81 -27.15
C ASP A 108 34.16 40.05 -25.93
N ALA A 109 32.84 40.16 -25.78
CA ALA A 109 32.01 39.31 -24.95
C ALA A 109 31.28 38.26 -25.81
N ASP A 110 31.91 37.09 -25.98
CA ASP A 110 31.17 35.88 -26.32
C ASP A 110 31.81 34.66 -25.64
N LYS A 111 31.24 34.23 -24.50
CA LYS A 111 31.59 32.96 -23.84
C LYS A 111 30.36 32.32 -23.22
N GLN A 112 29.88 31.26 -23.87
CA GLN A 112 28.87 30.35 -23.36
C GLN A 112 29.32 29.68 -22.04
N PRO A 113 28.38 29.29 -21.15
CA PRO A 113 28.71 28.61 -19.91
C PRO A 113 29.25 27.20 -20.19
N ILE A 114 30.44 26.90 -19.64
CA ILE A 114 30.99 25.54 -19.64
C ILE A 114 30.13 24.66 -18.71
N GLU A 115 29.37 23.73 -19.29
CA GLU A 115 28.73 22.64 -18.57
C GLU A 115 29.77 21.68 -17.99
N ILE A 116 30.01 21.73 -16.68
CA ILE A 116 30.77 20.70 -15.99
C ILE A 116 29.85 19.47 -15.85
N LYS A 117 30.00 18.51 -16.77
CA LYS A 117 29.35 17.20 -16.66
C LYS A 117 30.00 16.44 -15.49
N ALA A 118 29.23 16.22 -14.43
CA ALA A 118 29.60 15.32 -13.35
C ALA A 118 29.94 13.91 -13.92
N PRO A 119 30.89 13.17 -13.33
CA PRO A 119 31.21 11.81 -13.75
C PRO A 119 29.94 10.94 -13.82
N LEU A 120 29.80 10.13 -14.88
CA LEU A 120 28.65 9.24 -15.12
C LEU A 120 28.30 8.34 -13.93
N PHE A 121 29.29 7.95 -13.11
CA PHE A 121 29.12 7.09 -11.94
C PHE A 121 28.43 7.76 -10.73
N GLU A 122 28.34 9.10 -10.68
CA GLU A 122 27.68 9.79 -9.56
C GLU A 122 26.15 9.73 -9.62
N ARG A 123 25.57 9.23 -10.73
CA ARG A 123 24.12 9.21 -10.97
C ARG A 123 23.45 7.85 -10.80
N GLU A 124 24.20 6.76 -10.71
CA GLU A 124 23.64 5.41 -10.61
C GLU A 124 23.58 4.90 -9.17
N ASN A 125 22.51 4.15 -8.86
CA ASN A 125 22.35 3.52 -7.56
C ASN A 125 23.35 2.37 -7.38
N TRP A 126 23.82 2.16 -6.15
CA TRP A 126 24.76 1.09 -5.86
C TRP A 126 24.13 -0.29 -6.13
N PRO A 127 24.89 -1.27 -6.68
CA PRO A 127 24.41 -2.63 -6.80
C PRO A 127 24.00 -3.19 -5.42
N PRO A 128 22.89 -3.94 -5.31
CA PRO A 128 22.41 -4.46 -4.02
C PRO A 128 23.46 -5.28 -3.25
N THR A 129 24.31 -6.01 -3.97
CA THR A 129 25.43 -6.77 -3.40
C THR A 129 26.43 -5.87 -2.68
N ILE A 130 26.87 -4.80 -3.34
CA ILE A 130 27.81 -3.82 -2.77
C ILE A 130 27.16 -3.07 -1.60
N ARG A 131 25.92 -2.60 -1.79
CA ARG A 131 25.19 -1.85 -0.77
C ARG A 131 25.06 -2.64 0.54
N THR A 132 24.73 -3.92 0.44
CA THR A 132 24.62 -4.83 1.60
C THR A 132 25.98 -5.09 2.24
N LYS A 133 27.06 -5.29 1.44
CA LYS A 133 28.41 -5.49 1.98
C LYS A 133 28.94 -4.27 2.73
N VAL A 134 28.75 -3.07 2.18
CA VAL A 134 29.10 -1.79 2.85
C VAL A 134 28.41 -1.71 4.21
N ALA A 135 27.09 -1.93 4.24
CA ALA A 135 26.31 -1.90 5.47
C ALA A 135 26.76 -2.97 6.48
N ALA A 136 27.11 -4.17 6.03
CA ALA A 136 27.54 -5.25 6.92
C ALA A 136 28.85 -4.92 7.64
N VAL A 137 29.81 -4.32 6.92
CA VAL A 137 31.09 -3.89 7.51
C VAL A 137 30.87 -2.77 8.52
N LEU A 138 30.05 -1.78 8.20
CA LEU A 138 29.71 -0.68 9.12
C LEU A 138 28.99 -1.19 10.37
N LEU A 139 28.03 -2.10 10.21
CA LEU A 139 27.32 -2.71 11.33
C LEU A 139 28.24 -3.58 12.21
N SER A 140 29.15 -4.36 11.60
CA SER A 140 30.15 -5.12 12.34
C SER A 140 31.02 -4.20 13.19
N ALA A 141 31.52 -3.10 12.61
CA ALA A 141 32.30 -2.12 13.35
C ALA A 141 31.52 -1.49 14.51
N LEU A 142 30.22 -1.25 14.34
CA LEU A 142 29.36 -0.75 15.41
C LEU A 142 29.18 -1.79 16.53
N ILE A 143 28.94 -3.07 16.20
CA ILE A 143 28.79 -4.15 17.19
C ILE A 143 30.07 -4.31 18.02
N ASP A 144 31.24 -4.26 17.37
CA ASP A 144 32.54 -4.45 18.03
C ASP A 144 32.92 -3.29 18.96
N THR A 145 32.46 -2.08 18.63
CA THR A 145 32.84 -0.84 19.34
C THR A 145 31.82 -0.38 20.38
N ALA A 146 30.53 -0.64 20.18
CA ALA A 146 29.48 -0.15 21.06
C ALA A 146 29.39 -0.95 22.36
N LYS A 147 29.67 -0.29 23.50
CA LYS A 147 29.59 -0.85 24.84
C LYS A 147 28.75 0.02 25.77
N VAL A 148 28.05 -0.59 26.73
CA VAL A 148 27.23 0.07 27.74
C VAL A 148 27.67 -0.38 29.14
N ASN A 149 27.65 0.55 30.09
CA ASN A 149 27.93 0.25 31.48
C ASN A 149 26.63 -0.15 32.17
N VAL A 150 26.51 -1.42 32.55
CA VAL A 150 25.34 -1.97 33.20
C VAL A 150 25.62 -2.09 34.70
N VAL A 151 24.77 -1.48 35.52
CA VAL A 151 24.80 -1.64 36.98
C VAL A 151 23.63 -2.55 37.36
N ARG A 152 23.92 -3.66 38.04
CA ARG A 152 22.91 -4.59 38.56
C ARG A 152 23.23 -5.02 39.98
N GLU A 153 22.18 -5.31 40.72
CA GLU A 153 22.26 -5.96 42.02
C GLU A 153 22.59 -7.45 41.83
N HIS A 154 23.62 -7.93 42.52
CA HIS A 154 24.00 -9.34 42.49
C HIS A 154 22.94 -10.18 43.24
N PRO A 155 22.42 -11.28 42.67
CA PRO A 155 21.28 -12.01 43.24
C PRO A 155 21.52 -12.55 44.66
N GLU A 156 22.76 -12.95 44.96
CA GLU A 156 23.12 -13.49 46.29
C GLU A 156 23.61 -12.43 47.29
N THR A 157 24.50 -11.52 46.87
CA THR A 157 25.17 -10.58 47.78
C THR A 157 24.46 -9.24 47.92
N LYS A 158 23.46 -8.95 47.07
CA LYS A 158 22.74 -7.66 47.00
C LYS A 158 23.64 -6.43 46.77
N ALA A 159 24.91 -6.65 46.42
CA ALA A 159 25.84 -5.58 46.10
C ALA A 159 25.61 -5.08 44.65
N LEU A 160 25.71 -3.77 44.44
CA LEU A 160 25.66 -3.18 43.10
C LEU A 160 26.98 -3.44 42.37
N VAL A 161 26.94 -4.25 41.32
CA VAL A 161 28.08 -4.55 40.45
C VAL A 161 27.92 -3.77 39.15
N SER A 162 28.97 -3.03 38.77
CA SER A 162 29.05 -2.36 37.47
C SER A 162 29.91 -3.18 36.51
N GLN A 163 29.39 -3.48 35.32
CA GLN A 163 30.12 -4.20 34.28
C GLN A 163 29.92 -3.52 32.92
N VAL A 164 31.00 -3.42 32.15
CA VAL A 164 30.94 -2.98 30.76
C VAL A 164 30.53 -4.16 29.87
N GLN A 165 29.39 -4.05 29.20
CA GLN A 165 28.83 -5.09 28.33
C GLN A 165 28.68 -4.56 26.90
N PRO A 166 28.67 -5.43 25.86
CA PRO A 166 28.32 -5.02 24.52
C PRO A 166 26.92 -4.38 24.49
N ALA A 167 26.78 -3.27 23.77
CA ALA A 167 25.51 -2.56 23.62
C ALA A 167 24.50 -3.36 22.80
N MET A 168 24.99 -4.19 21.89
CA MET A 168 24.20 -5.06 21.02
C MET A 168 24.99 -6.31 20.67
N ALA A 169 24.29 -7.40 20.36
CA ALA A 169 24.88 -8.66 19.96
C ALA A 169 24.13 -9.28 18.79
N HIS A 170 24.86 -9.95 17.90
CA HIS A 170 24.26 -10.78 16.85
C HIS A 170 23.98 -12.18 17.39
N THR A 171 22.73 -12.62 17.30
CA THR A 171 22.28 -13.95 17.74
C THR A 171 21.41 -14.61 16.67
N THR A 172 21.10 -15.90 16.84
CA THR A 172 20.19 -16.62 15.96
C THR A 172 18.96 -17.08 16.73
N VAL A 173 17.77 -16.84 16.17
CA VAL A 173 16.48 -17.18 16.77
C VAL A 173 15.70 -18.05 15.78
N HIS A 174 14.94 -19.02 16.29
CA HIS A 174 14.04 -19.82 15.45
C HIS A 174 12.70 -19.10 15.32
N LYS A 175 12.33 -18.72 14.08
CA LYS A 175 10.99 -18.19 13.75
C LYS A 175 10.32 -19.14 12.76
N LYS A 176 9.13 -19.65 13.11
CA LYS A 176 8.37 -20.62 12.28
C LYS A 176 9.24 -21.80 11.81
N GLY A 177 10.04 -22.36 12.71
CA GLY A 177 10.96 -23.48 12.42
C GLY A 177 12.24 -23.12 11.63
N LYS A 178 12.42 -21.87 11.17
CA LYS A 178 13.60 -21.42 10.43
C LYS A 178 14.56 -20.64 11.32
N LYS A 179 15.87 -20.87 11.19
CA LYS A 179 16.91 -20.07 11.85
C LYS A 179 17.03 -18.70 11.18
N VAL A 180 16.88 -17.64 11.97
CA VAL A 180 16.98 -16.25 11.51
C VAL A 180 17.99 -15.51 12.38
N GLY A 181 18.95 -14.82 11.76
CA GLY A 181 19.88 -13.95 12.46
C GLY A 181 19.23 -12.64 12.89
N VAL A 182 19.40 -12.28 14.15
CA VAL A 182 18.79 -11.12 14.81
C VAL A 182 19.88 -10.30 15.51
N LEU A 183 19.79 -8.98 15.41
CA LEU A 183 20.55 -8.03 16.22
C LEU A 183 19.76 -7.72 17.49
N MET A 184 20.28 -8.15 18.64
CA MET A 184 19.66 -7.98 19.95
C MET A 184 20.35 -6.83 20.71
N PRO A 185 19.65 -5.74 21.05
CA PRO A 185 20.17 -4.73 21.95
C PRO A 185 20.29 -5.28 23.38
N ASN A 186 21.24 -4.76 24.15
CA ASN A 186 21.35 -5.03 25.58
C ASN A 186 20.10 -4.51 26.30
N LYS A 187 19.58 -5.25 27.29
CA LYS A 187 18.38 -4.85 28.05
C LYS A 187 18.51 -3.43 28.63
N PHE A 188 19.69 -3.04 29.11
CA PHE A 188 19.91 -1.68 29.62
C PHE A 188 19.73 -0.61 28.54
N LEU A 189 20.22 -0.87 27.32
CA LEU A 189 20.01 -0.01 26.17
C LEU A 189 18.53 0.02 25.78
N THR A 190 17.85 -1.13 25.81
CA THR A 190 16.41 -1.23 25.56
C THR A 190 15.61 -0.40 26.55
N ASP A 191 15.89 -0.49 27.84
CA ASP A 191 15.21 0.29 28.88
C ASP A 191 15.48 1.79 28.71
N MET A 192 16.69 2.16 28.27
CA MET A 192 17.02 3.55 27.92
C MET A 192 16.26 4.03 26.68
N MET A 193 16.11 3.20 25.65
CA MET A 193 15.36 3.52 24.43
C MET A 193 13.84 3.55 24.64
N LYS A 194 13.33 2.83 25.65
CA LYS A 194 11.93 2.87 26.09
C LYS A 194 11.56 4.12 26.89
N ARG A 195 12.54 4.85 27.40
CA ARG A 195 12.31 6.16 28.03
C ARG A 195 12.10 7.23 26.96
N GLU A 196 11.81 8.46 27.40
CA GLU A 196 11.57 9.60 26.51
C GLU A 196 12.60 9.65 25.36
N PRO A 197 12.14 9.82 24.11
CA PRO A 197 13.02 9.87 22.95
C PRO A 197 13.94 11.07 23.10
N ARG A 198 15.26 10.83 23.07
CA ARG A 198 16.22 11.94 23.09
C ARG A 198 16.08 12.74 21.81
N GLY A 199 16.01 14.06 21.93
CA GLY A 199 15.89 14.99 20.80
C GLY A 199 16.99 14.81 19.74
N ASP A 200 18.11 14.18 20.05
CA ASP A 200 19.19 13.89 19.10
C ASP A 200 18.81 12.86 18.02
N PHE A 201 17.68 12.13 18.17
CA PHE A 201 17.19 11.15 17.20
C PHE A 201 16.29 11.73 16.11
N LEU A 202 16.31 13.06 15.92
CA LEU A 202 15.39 13.78 15.03
C LEU A 202 15.31 13.18 13.62
N ALA A 203 14.06 13.04 13.17
CA ALA A 203 13.68 12.58 11.84
C ALA A 203 14.38 13.38 10.74
N ARG A 204 14.87 12.69 9.70
CA ARG A 204 15.51 13.32 8.53
C ARG A 204 14.57 14.26 7.76
N HIS A 205 13.26 14.01 7.80
CA HIS A 205 12.24 14.73 7.05
C HIS A 205 11.18 15.28 7.99
N LEU A 206 11.36 16.54 8.39
CA LEU A 206 10.40 17.33 9.14
C LEU A 206 9.61 18.26 8.20
N PRO A 207 8.51 18.88 8.66
CA PRO A 207 7.79 19.90 7.90
C PRO A 207 8.71 21.05 7.49
N MET A 208 8.47 21.64 6.31
CA MET A 208 9.30 22.72 5.79
C MET A 208 8.85 24.07 6.36
N LEU A 209 9.78 24.95 6.73
CA LEU A 209 9.46 26.31 7.20
C LEU A 209 9.20 27.31 6.07
N VAL A 210 9.47 26.89 4.85
CA VAL A 210 9.29 27.67 3.62
C VAL A 210 8.52 26.83 2.63
N GLU A 211 7.91 27.50 1.65
CA GLU A 211 7.19 26.82 0.59
C GLU A 211 8.08 25.75 -0.09
N PRO A 212 7.53 24.56 -0.38
CA PRO A 212 8.23 23.51 -1.11
C PRO A 212 8.73 23.96 -2.49
N GLU A 213 9.79 23.32 -2.98
CA GLU A 213 10.19 23.47 -4.39
C GLU A 213 9.10 22.89 -5.30
N PRO A 214 8.58 23.64 -6.28
CA PRO A 214 7.59 23.11 -7.23
C PRO A 214 8.14 21.91 -8.01
N TRP A 215 7.27 20.94 -8.27
CA TRP A 215 7.62 19.75 -9.03
C TRP A 215 7.88 20.11 -10.50
N SER A 216 9.10 19.88 -10.95
CA SER A 216 9.52 20.09 -12.36
C SER A 216 10.11 18.86 -13.03
N GLY A 217 10.22 17.75 -12.29
CA GLY A 217 10.66 16.47 -12.82
C GLY A 217 10.58 15.36 -11.78
N PHE A 218 10.95 14.14 -12.17
CA PHE A 218 10.77 12.95 -11.34
C PHE A 218 11.50 12.99 -9.98
N GLU A 219 12.68 13.63 -9.92
CA GLU A 219 13.51 13.76 -8.70
C GLU A 219 13.73 15.23 -8.31
N LYS A 220 12.89 16.13 -8.82
CA LYS A 220 13.04 17.59 -8.66
C LYS A 220 11.72 18.23 -8.23
N GLY A 221 11.61 18.46 -6.92
CA GLY A 221 10.45 19.03 -6.24
C GLY A 221 10.41 18.58 -4.77
N GLY A 222 9.57 19.23 -3.97
CA GLY A 222 9.44 18.99 -2.54
C GLY A 222 10.52 19.71 -1.73
N PHE A 223 11.51 18.98 -1.19
CA PHE A 223 12.56 19.57 -0.35
C PHE A 223 13.64 20.31 -1.18
N LEU A 224 14.06 21.50 -0.73
CA LEU A 224 15.07 22.33 -1.40
C LEU A 224 16.46 21.67 -1.54
N GLY A 225 16.87 20.87 -0.55
CA GLY A 225 18.23 20.33 -0.46
C GLY A 225 18.33 18.82 -0.65
N THR A 226 17.23 18.09 -0.46
CA THR A 226 17.22 16.62 -0.53
C THR A 226 16.36 16.17 -1.70
N PRO A 227 16.93 15.45 -2.69
CA PRO A 227 16.15 14.98 -3.83
C PRO A 227 15.03 14.06 -3.35
N SER A 228 13.82 14.35 -3.80
CA SER A 228 12.62 13.59 -3.46
C SER A 228 12.03 13.02 -4.74
N ALA A 229 11.63 11.75 -4.71
CA ALA A 229 10.96 11.13 -5.86
C ALA A 229 9.48 11.51 -5.89
N LEU A 230 9.02 11.94 -7.08
CA LEU A 230 7.62 12.25 -7.37
C LEU A 230 6.71 11.04 -7.06
N VAL A 231 7.12 9.85 -7.53
CA VAL A 231 6.40 8.59 -7.31
C VAL A 231 7.18 7.68 -6.37
N ARG A 232 6.53 7.21 -5.31
CA ARG A 232 7.03 6.19 -4.37
C ARG A 232 7.09 4.84 -5.07
N VAL A 233 8.28 4.50 -5.58
CA VAL A 233 8.53 3.22 -6.26
C VAL A 233 8.49 2.08 -5.26
N LYS A 234 7.56 1.14 -5.43
CA LYS A 234 7.41 0.00 -4.53
C LYS A 234 8.54 -1.01 -4.77
N ASN A 235 9.17 -1.49 -3.70
CA ASN A 235 10.23 -2.50 -3.74
C ASN A 235 11.42 -2.17 -4.67
N GLY A 236 11.61 -0.90 -5.04
CA GLY A 236 12.66 -0.50 -6.00
C GLY A 236 12.44 -1.03 -7.41
N GLU A 237 11.20 -1.34 -7.79
CA GLU A 237 10.89 -1.84 -9.13
C GLU A 237 11.21 -0.79 -10.21
N ARG A 238 12.07 -1.19 -11.15
CA ARG A 238 12.61 -0.26 -12.15
C ARG A 238 11.58 0.21 -13.18
N GLU A 239 10.56 -0.59 -13.49
CA GLU A 239 9.59 -0.25 -14.55
C GLU A 239 8.74 0.98 -14.18
N GLN A 240 8.24 1.05 -12.95
CA GLN A 240 7.49 2.22 -12.47
C GLN A 240 8.30 3.51 -12.64
N LYS A 241 9.58 3.48 -12.25
CA LYS A 241 10.50 4.62 -12.41
C LYS A 241 10.68 4.99 -13.88
N ILE A 242 10.86 4.01 -14.77
CA ILE A 242 11.07 4.25 -16.20
C ILE A 242 9.84 4.90 -16.83
N TYR A 243 8.64 4.36 -16.59
CA TYR A 243 7.40 4.92 -17.12
C TYR A 243 7.13 6.33 -16.60
N ALA A 244 7.26 6.56 -15.30
CA ALA A 244 7.05 7.87 -14.70
C ALA A 244 8.07 8.89 -15.23
N LYS A 245 9.35 8.51 -15.37
CA LYS A 245 10.38 9.39 -15.92
C LYS A 245 10.13 9.71 -17.40
N ALA A 246 9.76 8.72 -18.21
CA ALA A 246 9.42 8.92 -19.61
C ALA A 246 8.20 9.84 -19.78
N ALA A 247 7.18 9.71 -18.92
CA ALA A 247 6.02 10.61 -18.93
C ALA A 247 6.37 12.03 -18.47
N ALA A 248 7.23 12.18 -17.45
CA ALA A 248 7.72 13.49 -17.02
C ALA A 248 8.49 14.21 -18.15
N GLU A 249 9.36 13.49 -18.87
CA GLU A 249 10.16 14.03 -19.98
C GLU A 249 9.30 14.45 -21.19
N ARG A 250 8.16 13.79 -21.41
CA ARG A 250 7.18 14.17 -22.44
C ARG A 250 6.27 15.34 -22.04
N GLY A 251 6.24 15.71 -20.76
CA GLY A 251 5.32 16.72 -20.23
C GLY A 251 3.92 16.18 -19.87
N ASP A 252 3.71 14.86 -19.94
CA ASP A 252 2.39 14.25 -19.64
C ASP A 252 1.98 14.41 -18.17
N LEU A 253 2.94 14.63 -17.26
CA LEU A 253 2.71 14.74 -15.81
C LEU A 253 2.48 16.17 -15.30
N GLU A 254 2.32 17.16 -16.19
CA GLU A 254 2.25 18.58 -15.77
C GLU A 254 1.10 18.87 -14.80
N GLN A 255 -0.12 18.41 -15.10
CA GLN A 255 -1.28 18.59 -14.21
C GLN A 255 -1.08 17.88 -12.86
N VAL A 256 -0.46 16.71 -12.90
CA VAL A 256 -0.19 15.90 -11.71
C VAL A 256 0.83 16.59 -10.80
N MET A 257 1.91 17.15 -11.38
CA MET A 257 2.92 17.92 -10.66
C MET A 257 2.33 19.18 -10.05
N LYS A 258 1.55 19.96 -10.82
CA LYS A 258 0.85 21.14 -10.33
C LYS A 258 -0.12 20.82 -9.20
N GLY A 259 -0.89 19.73 -9.30
CA GLY A 259 -1.81 19.32 -8.24
C GLY A 259 -1.10 18.97 -6.92
N LEU A 260 0.10 18.37 -6.99
CA LEU A 260 0.94 18.16 -5.82
C LEU A 260 1.52 19.47 -5.27
N ASP A 261 1.85 20.43 -6.13
CA ASP A 261 2.34 21.74 -5.71
C ASP A 261 1.28 22.51 -4.93
N VAL A 262 0.01 22.46 -5.37
CA VAL A 262 -1.13 23.03 -4.62
C VAL A 262 -1.21 22.45 -3.21
N LEU A 263 -1.20 21.12 -3.10
CA LEU A 263 -1.23 20.44 -1.80
C LEU A 263 -0.01 20.78 -0.93
N GLY A 264 1.15 20.99 -1.56
CA GLY A 264 2.40 21.35 -0.88
C GLY A 264 2.47 22.79 -0.40
N ARG A 265 1.83 23.72 -1.12
CA ARG A 265 1.83 25.16 -0.83
C ARG A 265 0.88 25.53 0.30
N THR A 266 -0.11 24.69 0.62
CA THR A 266 -1.03 24.95 1.74
C THR A 266 -0.25 25.08 3.06
N ALA A 267 -0.34 26.26 3.69
CA ALA A 267 0.38 26.61 4.90
C ALA A 267 -0.35 26.15 6.17
N TRP A 268 0.40 25.58 7.11
CA TRP A 268 -0.12 25.03 8.37
C TRP A 268 0.52 25.67 9.60
N ARG A 269 -0.19 25.63 10.71
CA ARG A 269 0.32 25.99 12.05
C ARG A 269 -0.26 25.08 13.12
N VAL A 270 0.38 25.05 14.28
CA VAL A 270 -0.11 24.31 15.45
C VAL A 270 -1.31 25.03 16.09
N ASN A 271 -2.28 24.25 16.55
CA ASN A 271 -3.41 24.70 17.33
C ASN A 271 -3.03 24.77 18.81
N ASN A 272 -2.56 25.94 19.26
CA ASN A 272 -2.00 26.12 20.61
C ASN A 272 -2.97 25.74 21.75
N PRO A 273 -4.24 26.16 21.75
CA PRO A 273 -5.21 25.72 22.77
C PRO A 273 -5.32 24.19 22.88
N VAL A 274 -5.43 23.49 21.75
CA VAL A 274 -5.51 22.02 21.74
C VAL A 274 -4.21 21.39 22.21
N PHE A 275 -3.06 21.92 21.76
CA PHE A 275 -1.74 21.43 22.18
C PHE A 275 -1.54 21.55 23.69
N ASP A 276 -1.99 22.65 24.31
CA ASP A 276 -1.83 22.85 25.75
C ASP A 276 -2.70 21.87 26.57
N VAL A 277 -3.93 21.60 26.11
CA VAL A 277 -4.80 20.56 26.71
C VAL A 277 -4.19 19.16 26.53
N MET A 278 -3.66 18.86 25.34
CA MET A 278 -2.99 17.59 25.08
C MET A 278 -1.75 17.40 25.96
N LEU A 279 -0.99 18.47 26.20
CA LEU A 279 0.18 18.43 27.08
C LEU A 279 -0.22 18.17 28.53
N GLU A 280 -1.29 18.79 29.01
CA GLU A 280 -1.84 18.53 30.36
C GLU A 280 -2.33 17.07 30.49
N ALA A 281 -3.11 16.59 29.51
CA ALA A 281 -3.58 15.21 29.46
C ALA A 281 -2.42 14.19 29.35
N TRP A 282 -1.35 14.53 28.63
CA TRP A 282 -0.18 13.68 28.52
C TRP A 282 0.57 13.53 29.85
N ASN A 283 0.74 14.66 30.54
CA ASN A 283 1.49 14.75 31.79
C ASN A 283 0.75 14.13 32.98
N SER A 284 -0.58 14.01 32.94
CA SER A 284 -1.34 13.27 33.96
C SER A 284 -0.98 11.77 33.96
N GLY A 285 -0.60 11.23 32.80
CA GLY A 285 -0.28 9.81 32.63
C GLY A 285 -1.50 8.89 32.55
N GLU A 286 -2.71 9.44 32.65
CA GLU A 286 -3.97 8.73 32.52
C GLU A 286 -4.36 8.48 31.05
N GLU A 287 -5.34 7.60 30.84
CA GLU A 287 -5.93 7.39 29.51
C GLU A 287 -6.94 8.51 29.23
N VAL A 288 -6.68 9.32 28.19
CA VAL A 288 -7.56 10.41 27.77
C VAL A 288 -7.71 10.39 26.26
N ALA A 289 -8.97 10.30 25.78
CA ALA A 289 -9.29 10.13 24.37
C ALA A 289 -8.52 8.94 23.77
N ASN A 290 -7.61 9.19 22.82
CA ASN A 290 -6.76 8.18 22.21
C ASN A 290 -5.34 8.12 22.79
N ILE A 291 -5.01 8.88 23.83
CA ILE A 291 -3.69 8.86 24.49
C ILE A 291 -3.59 7.61 25.40
N PRO A 292 -2.65 6.68 25.15
CA PRO A 292 -2.49 5.49 25.98
C PRO A 292 -1.97 5.85 27.38
N ALA A 293 -2.48 5.19 28.43
CA ALA A 293 -1.97 5.36 29.80
C ALA A 293 -0.45 5.08 29.91
N LEU A 294 0.24 5.80 30.81
CA LEU A 294 1.68 5.61 31.04
C LEU A 294 2.00 4.25 31.67
N HIS A 295 1.15 3.80 32.59
CA HIS A 295 1.27 2.53 33.31
C HIS A 295 -0.05 1.74 33.18
N PRO A 296 -0.30 1.09 32.02
CA PRO A 296 -1.53 0.34 31.83
C PRO A 296 -1.57 -0.90 32.74
N ASP A 297 -2.68 -1.08 33.45
CA ASP A 297 -2.92 -2.29 34.24
C ASP A 297 -3.32 -3.44 33.30
N ILE A 298 -2.39 -4.35 33.05
CA ILE A 298 -2.59 -5.53 32.20
C ILE A 298 -2.31 -6.76 33.05
N THR A 299 -3.38 -7.44 33.44
CA THR A 299 -3.31 -8.68 34.20
C THR A 299 -2.73 -9.81 33.34
N ILE A 300 -1.76 -10.52 33.91
CA ILE A 300 -1.18 -11.72 33.30
C ILE A 300 -1.72 -12.91 34.10
N PRO A 301 -2.33 -13.92 33.44
CA PRO A 301 -2.81 -15.09 34.16
C PRO A 301 -1.63 -15.82 34.85
N PRO A 302 -1.86 -16.44 36.02
CA PRO A 302 -0.82 -17.21 36.71
C PRO A 302 -0.34 -18.39 35.85
N GLU A 303 0.95 -18.73 35.95
CA GLU A 303 1.50 -19.87 35.23
C GLU A 303 0.87 -21.18 35.75
N PRO A 304 0.34 -22.04 34.86
CA PRO A 304 -0.23 -23.33 35.27
C PRO A 304 0.85 -24.24 35.84
N GLU A 305 0.51 -25.07 36.83
CA GLU A 305 1.47 -26.01 37.43
C GLU A 305 1.95 -27.04 36.39
N ALA A 306 3.20 -27.50 36.52
CA ALA A 306 3.86 -28.37 35.54
C ALA A 306 3.17 -29.75 35.32
N SER A 307 2.18 -30.10 36.15
CA SER A 307 1.38 -31.33 36.06
C SER A 307 0.08 -31.15 35.25
N GLU A 308 -0.23 -29.96 34.75
CA GLU A 308 -1.44 -29.71 33.96
C GLU A 308 -1.29 -30.07 32.47
N ASP A 309 -2.44 -30.35 31.84
CA ASP A 309 -2.59 -30.65 30.41
C ASP A 309 -1.76 -29.72 29.52
N GLY A 310 -1.09 -30.28 28.50
CA GLY A 310 -0.30 -29.50 27.53
C GLY A 310 -1.10 -28.42 26.78
N ASN A 311 -2.44 -28.53 26.78
CA ASN A 311 -3.35 -27.50 26.28
C ASN A 311 -3.44 -26.28 27.20
N ALA A 312 -3.51 -26.46 28.52
CA ALA A 312 -3.59 -25.37 29.49
C ALA A 312 -2.34 -24.48 29.44
N ARG A 313 -1.15 -25.09 29.38
CA ARG A 313 0.11 -24.34 29.20
C ARG A 313 0.15 -23.58 27.87
N ARG A 314 -0.40 -24.15 26.80
CA ARG A 314 -0.48 -23.49 25.50
C ARG A 314 -1.45 -22.30 25.52
N GLU A 315 -2.57 -22.42 26.21
CA GLU A 315 -3.54 -21.33 26.41
C GLU A 315 -2.96 -20.21 27.26
N TRP A 316 -2.26 -20.55 28.35
CA TRP A 316 -1.52 -19.59 29.16
C TRP A 316 -0.46 -18.86 28.33
N LEU A 317 0.37 -19.57 27.55
CA LEU A 317 1.36 -18.93 26.66
C LEU A 317 0.70 -18.01 25.63
N LYS A 318 -0.48 -18.36 25.11
CA LYS A 318 -1.25 -17.49 24.21
C LYS A 318 -1.73 -16.23 24.95
N ALA A 319 -2.24 -16.37 26.17
CA ALA A 319 -2.71 -15.25 26.98
C ALA A 319 -1.57 -14.30 27.39
N VAL A 320 -0.41 -14.84 27.83
CA VAL A 320 0.80 -14.05 28.11
C VAL A 320 1.26 -13.31 26.87
N LYS A 321 1.33 -13.99 25.72
CA LYS A 321 1.71 -13.35 24.44
C LYS A 321 0.72 -12.26 24.03
N ALA A 322 -0.57 -12.44 24.28
CA ALA A 322 -1.59 -11.42 24.03
C ALA A 322 -1.40 -10.20 24.96
N ALA A 323 -1.17 -10.42 26.25
CA ALA A 323 -0.90 -9.38 27.23
C ALA A 323 0.38 -8.59 26.89
N ASP A 324 1.47 -9.26 26.55
CA ASP A 324 2.73 -8.63 26.13
C ASP A 324 2.59 -7.86 24.82
N ASN A 325 1.84 -8.39 23.85
CA ASN A 325 1.55 -7.67 22.61
C ASN A 325 0.72 -6.41 22.87
N LYS A 326 -0.29 -6.47 23.78
CA LYS A 326 -1.07 -5.30 24.18
C LYS A 326 -0.17 -4.25 24.84
N ARG A 327 0.67 -4.66 25.79
CA ARG A 327 1.63 -3.76 26.47
C ARG A 327 2.60 -3.10 25.50
N SER A 328 3.20 -3.89 24.61
CA SER A 328 4.12 -3.39 23.57
C SER A 328 3.42 -2.46 22.59
N GLY A 329 2.15 -2.72 22.25
CA GLY A 329 1.32 -1.88 21.39
C GLY A 329 1.10 -0.50 22.00
N LEU A 330 0.55 -0.45 23.22
CA LEU A 330 0.30 0.80 23.94
C LEU A 330 1.58 1.62 24.15
N HIS A 331 2.70 0.95 24.46
CA HIS A 331 3.98 1.63 24.59
C HIS A 331 4.46 2.24 23.27
N SER A 332 4.31 1.52 22.15
CA SER A 332 4.71 2.00 20.82
C SER A 332 3.87 3.19 20.38
N GLU A 333 2.55 3.13 20.62
CA GLU A 333 1.62 4.24 20.37
C GLU A 333 2.00 5.47 21.19
N ARG A 334 2.29 5.30 22.49
CA ARG A 334 2.76 6.39 23.35
C ARG A 334 4.07 6.98 22.83
N CYS A 335 5.09 6.18 22.52
CA CYS A 335 6.34 6.68 21.94
C CYS A 335 6.11 7.48 20.64
N PHE A 336 5.25 6.98 19.75
CA PHE A 336 4.93 7.66 18.49
C PHE A 336 4.22 9.01 18.72
N MET A 337 3.24 9.06 19.61
CA MET A 337 2.57 10.31 19.99
C MET A 337 3.52 11.31 20.64
N ASN A 338 4.46 10.85 21.47
CA ASN A 338 5.47 11.72 22.06
C ASN A 338 6.32 12.40 20.98
N PHE A 339 6.79 11.65 19.97
CA PHE A 339 7.49 12.23 18.83
C PHE A 339 6.64 13.28 18.10
N GLN A 340 5.35 13.02 17.90
CA GLN A 340 4.44 13.99 17.26
C GLN A 340 4.30 15.28 18.06
N MET A 341 4.15 15.17 19.39
CA MET A 341 4.03 16.32 20.27
C MET A 341 5.33 17.10 20.39
N GLU A 342 6.49 16.45 20.46
CA GLU A 342 7.78 17.15 20.50
C GLU A 342 8.07 17.87 19.18
N ILE A 343 7.70 17.28 18.04
CA ILE A 343 7.72 17.99 16.76
C ILE A 343 6.75 19.18 16.84
N ALA A 344 5.48 18.98 17.19
CA ALA A 344 4.51 20.07 17.29
C ALA A 344 4.98 21.20 18.22
N ARG A 345 5.61 20.86 19.36
CA ARG A 345 6.22 21.80 20.30
C ARG A 345 7.29 22.67 19.64
N SER A 346 8.17 22.06 18.83
CA SER A 346 9.22 22.80 18.11
C SER A 346 8.67 23.77 17.06
N PHE A 347 7.50 23.47 16.49
CA PHE A 347 6.80 24.29 15.48
C PHE A 347 5.68 25.17 16.06
N LYS A 348 5.49 25.24 17.39
CA LYS A 348 4.31 25.86 18.05
C LYS A 348 3.99 27.28 17.56
N ASN A 349 5.02 28.07 17.24
CA ASN A 349 4.88 29.47 16.79
C ASN A 349 5.42 29.71 15.37
N GLN A 350 5.44 28.66 14.54
CA GLN A 350 5.98 28.72 13.18
C GLN A 350 4.91 28.33 12.17
N THR A 351 4.97 28.93 10.99
CA THR A 351 4.23 28.46 9.82
C THR A 351 5.08 27.42 9.10
N PHE A 352 4.45 26.32 8.69
CA PHE A 352 5.14 25.23 8.01
C PHE A 352 4.29 24.60 6.93
N TYR A 353 4.96 23.84 6.05
CA TYR A 353 4.41 23.28 4.83
C TYR A 353 4.72 21.79 4.75
N PHE A 354 3.80 21.04 4.14
CA PHE A 354 3.96 19.61 3.90
C PHE A 354 4.19 19.34 2.41
N PRO A 355 5.43 19.19 1.94
CA PRO A 355 5.66 18.80 0.55
C PRO A 355 5.05 17.41 0.30
N HIS A 356 4.29 17.26 -0.78
CA HIS A 356 3.62 15.99 -1.12
C HIS A 356 4.36 15.26 -2.24
N ASN A 357 4.34 13.93 -2.18
CA ASN A 357 4.62 13.05 -3.30
C ASN A 357 3.45 12.09 -3.50
N MET A 358 3.57 11.09 -4.36
CA MET A 358 2.48 10.13 -4.60
C MET A 358 2.95 8.68 -4.62
N ASP A 359 2.03 7.75 -4.41
CA ASP A 359 2.26 6.35 -4.74
C ASP A 359 2.16 6.07 -6.24
N PHE A 360 2.43 4.81 -6.63
CA PHE A 360 2.35 4.40 -8.03
C PHE A 360 0.94 4.47 -8.64
N ARG A 361 -0.10 4.67 -7.82
CA ARG A 361 -1.50 4.78 -8.24
C ARG A 361 -1.92 6.24 -8.42
N GLY A 362 -1.09 7.19 -7.98
CA GLY A 362 -1.32 8.63 -8.04
C GLY A 362 -1.83 9.24 -6.72
N ARG A 363 -2.08 8.45 -5.67
CA ARG A 363 -2.54 9.01 -4.38
C ARG A 363 -1.45 9.84 -3.74
N ALA A 364 -1.78 11.08 -3.37
CA ALA A 364 -0.84 11.99 -2.73
C ALA A 364 -0.63 11.65 -1.26
N TYR A 365 0.60 11.88 -0.78
CA TYR A 365 1.04 11.68 0.59
C TYR A 365 2.08 12.75 0.98
N PRO A 366 1.99 13.34 2.18
CA PRO A 366 3.08 14.15 2.74
C PRO A 366 4.40 13.37 2.78
N LEU A 367 5.49 14.04 2.44
CA LEU A 367 6.85 13.52 2.62
C LEU A 367 7.25 13.43 4.11
N PRO A 368 6.93 14.42 4.98
CA PRO A 368 7.15 14.28 6.42
C PRO A 368 6.25 13.18 7.02
N THR A 369 6.85 12.16 7.63
CA THR A 369 6.12 10.94 8.03
C THR A 369 5.50 10.99 9.43
N TYR A 370 6.08 11.78 10.35
CA TYR A 370 5.73 11.72 11.77
C TYR A 370 4.56 12.64 12.13
N LEU A 371 4.67 13.93 11.79
CA LEU A 371 3.63 14.93 11.98
C LEU A 371 3.14 15.41 10.60
N ASN A 372 1.88 15.13 10.27
CA ASN A 372 1.18 15.61 9.07
C ASN A 372 -0.34 15.44 9.24
N HIS A 373 -1.13 16.14 8.42
CA HIS A 373 -2.59 16.15 8.52
C HIS A 373 -3.28 14.82 8.14
N MET A 374 -2.56 13.86 7.57
CA MET A 374 -3.08 12.51 7.32
C MET A 374 -3.01 11.59 8.55
N GLY A 375 -2.47 12.08 9.68
CA GLY A 375 -2.38 11.34 10.94
C GLY A 375 -3.74 11.01 11.57
N ALA A 376 -3.67 10.42 12.77
CA ALA A 376 -4.84 10.15 13.60
C ALA A 376 -5.48 11.43 14.15
N ASP A 377 -6.66 11.31 14.76
CA ASP A 377 -7.47 12.41 15.30
C ASP A 377 -6.65 13.43 16.11
N ASN A 378 -5.78 12.97 17.01
CA ASN A 378 -4.91 13.83 17.82
C ASN A 378 -4.01 14.75 16.99
N VAL A 379 -3.52 14.29 15.84
CA VAL A 379 -2.70 15.11 14.94
C VAL A 379 -3.56 16.07 14.14
N ARG A 380 -4.75 15.64 13.71
CA ARG A 380 -5.68 16.49 12.96
C ARG A 380 -6.18 17.65 13.82
N GLY A 381 -6.55 17.39 15.07
CA GLY A 381 -6.93 18.45 16.02
C GLY A 381 -5.80 19.43 16.35
N LEU A 382 -4.53 18.98 16.27
CA LEU A 382 -3.35 19.82 16.46
C LEU A 382 -3.04 20.76 15.29
N LEU A 383 -3.58 20.50 14.10
CA LEU A 383 -3.21 21.22 12.88
C LEU A 383 -4.36 22.10 12.41
N ARG A 384 -4.04 23.33 12.01
CA ARG A 384 -4.98 24.28 11.39
C ARG A 384 -4.28 25.07 10.30
N PHE A 385 -5.04 25.69 9.40
CA PHE A 385 -4.43 26.53 8.36
C PHE A 385 -3.72 27.74 8.98
N ALA A 386 -2.55 28.07 8.44
CA ALA A 386 -1.80 29.24 8.88
C ALA A 386 -2.51 30.53 8.47
N GLU A 387 -2.99 30.57 7.23
CA GLU A 387 -3.84 31.62 6.68
C GLU A 387 -5.28 31.41 7.15
N GLY A 388 -5.92 32.48 7.61
CA GLY A 388 -7.30 32.46 8.08
C GLY A 388 -8.22 33.17 7.09
N LYS A 389 -9.50 32.80 7.10
CA LYS A 389 -10.52 33.41 6.24
C LYS A 389 -11.76 33.77 7.03
N GLU A 390 -12.38 34.91 6.72
CA GLU A 390 -13.64 35.33 7.34
C GLU A 390 -14.74 34.31 7.05
N LEU A 391 -15.52 33.93 8.07
CA LEU A 391 -16.53 32.87 7.96
C LEU A 391 -17.66 33.21 6.98
N GLY A 392 -18.17 34.43 7.02
CA GLY A 392 -19.47 34.77 6.44
C GLY A 392 -20.62 33.96 7.06
N GLU A 393 -21.83 34.11 6.50
CA GLU A 393 -23.01 33.36 6.95
C GLU A 393 -22.87 31.86 6.64
N ALA A 394 -22.39 31.53 5.44
CA ALA A 394 -22.21 30.15 5.00
C ALA A 394 -21.13 29.42 5.82
N GLY A 395 -20.01 30.09 6.12
CA GLY A 395 -18.93 29.47 6.90
C GLY A 395 -19.32 29.22 8.35
N LEU A 396 -20.12 30.09 8.97
CA LEU A 396 -20.65 29.82 10.32
C LEU A 396 -21.56 28.59 10.34
N ARG A 397 -22.42 28.44 9.33
CA ARG A 397 -23.24 27.23 9.13
C ARG A 397 -22.34 25.99 8.98
N TRP A 398 -21.35 26.05 8.11
CA TRP A 398 -20.45 24.92 7.85
C TRP A 398 -19.59 24.54 9.05
N LEU A 399 -19.20 25.51 9.90
CA LEU A 399 -18.47 25.23 11.13
C LEU A 399 -19.34 24.48 12.16
N LYS A 400 -20.64 24.81 12.25
CA LYS A 400 -21.62 24.06 13.05
C LYS A 400 -21.83 22.64 12.51
N VAL A 401 -22.00 22.51 11.19
CA VAL A 401 -22.12 21.20 10.52
C VAL A 401 -20.86 20.36 10.75
N HIS A 402 -19.68 20.99 10.69
CA HIS A 402 -18.41 20.32 10.95
C HIS A 402 -18.34 19.74 12.35
N LEU A 403 -18.78 20.49 13.37
CA LEU A 403 -18.89 19.97 14.75
C LEU A 403 -19.74 18.71 14.81
N SER A 404 -20.92 18.70 14.18
CA SER A 404 -21.78 17.52 14.14
C SER A 404 -21.15 16.34 13.42
N ASN A 405 -20.41 16.60 12.33
CA ASN A 405 -19.71 15.56 11.58
C ASN A 405 -18.63 14.90 12.46
N VAL A 406 -17.74 15.67 13.10
CA VAL A 406 -16.69 15.12 13.98
C VAL A 406 -17.23 14.52 15.28
N PHE A 407 -18.43 14.91 15.70
CA PHE A 407 -19.14 14.27 16.81
C PHE A 407 -19.68 12.87 16.44
N GLY A 408 -19.86 12.58 15.15
CA GLY A 408 -20.45 11.33 14.65
C GLY A 408 -21.94 11.42 14.28
N TYR A 409 -22.51 12.63 14.22
CA TYR A 409 -23.90 12.88 13.81
C TYR A 409 -24.01 13.21 12.30
N ASP A 410 -23.31 12.42 11.47
CA ASP A 410 -23.12 12.64 10.02
C ASP A 410 -24.23 12.03 9.14
N LYS A 411 -25.24 11.36 9.72
CA LYS A 411 -26.38 10.75 8.99
C LYS A 411 -27.65 11.61 8.97
N ALA A 412 -27.62 12.73 9.67
CA ALA A 412 -28.69 13.70 9.65
C ALA A 412 -28.58 14.59 8.40
N SER A 413 -29.68 15.25 8.05
CA SER A 413 -29.67 16.31 7.04
C SER A 413 -28.79 17.48 7.47
N LEU A 414 -28.26 18.28 6.54
CA LEU A 414 -27.38 19.41 6.87
C LEU A 414 -28.04 20.39 7.87
N LYS A 415 -29.36 20.56 7.81
CA LYS A 415 -30.12 21.41 8.72
C LYS A 415 -30.21 20.84 10.14
N GLU A 416 -30.44 19.52 10.26
CA GLU A 416 -30.43 18.84 11.55
C GLU A 416 -29.03 18.86 12.19
N ARG A 417 -27.97 18.73 11.37
CA ARG A 417 -26.59 18.88 11.84
C ARG A 417 -26.33 20.30 12.35
N GLU A 418 -26.73 21.33 11.61
CA GLU A 418 -26.61 22.70 12.10
C GLU A 418 -27.33 22.91 13.45
N GLN A 419 -28.55 22.37 13.58
CA GLN A 419 -29.35 22.49 14.79
C GLN A 419 -28.70 21.78 15.99
N PHE A 420 -28.08 20.62 15.77
CA PHE A 420 -27.35 19.89 16.82
C PHE A 420 -26.29 20.77 17.50
N ALA A 421 -25.52 21.54 16.74
CA ALA A 421 -24.52 22.45 17.32
C ALA A 421 -25.16 23.59 18.14
N VAL A 422 -26.36 24.03 17.75
CA VAL A 422 -27.11 25.06 18.49
C VAL A 422 -27.67 24.51 19.79
N ASP A 423 -28.24 23.31 19.76
CA ASP A 423 -28.82 22.64 20.93
C ASP A 423 -27.76 22.33 22.00
N HIS A 424 -26.54 22.02 21.55
CA HIS A 424 -25.40 21.71 22.41
C HIS A 424 -24.49 22.91 22.72
N TYR A 425 -24.96 24.15 22.52
CA TYR A 425 -24.14 25.36 22.73
C TYR A 425 -23.50 25.43 24.13
N ALA A 426 -24.23 25.07 25.19
CA ALA A 426 -23.69 25.05 26.54
C ALA A 426 -22.54 24.03 26.71
N ASP A 427 -22.63 22.88 26.02
CA ASP A 427 -21.61 21.82 26.05
C ASP A 427 -20.35 22.24 25.31
N ILE A 428 -20.51 22.97 24.21
CA ILE A 428 -19.43 23.57 23.43
C ILE A 428 -18.65 24.57 24.28
N VAL A 429 -19.35 25.51 24.92
CA VAL A 429 -18.72 26.55 25.76
C VAL A 429 -18.01 25.94 26.97
N ASP A 430 -18.62 24.95 27.63
CA ASP A 430 -18.00 24.22 28.75
C ASP A 430 -16.73 23.48 28.30
N SER A 431 -16.82 22.73 27.18
CA SER A 431 -15.68 21.99 26.63
C SER A 431 -14.51 22.89 26.22
N ALA A 432 -14.79 24.09 25.71
CA ALA A 432 -13.76 25.06 25.33
C ALA A 432 -13.23 25.90 26.50
N THR A 433 -13.94 25.98 27.63
CA THR A 433 -13.51 26.78 28.80
C THR A 433 -12.75 25.93 29.81
N SER A 434 -13.24 24.72 30.08
CA SER A 434 -12.68 23.77 31.04
C SER A 434 -12.55 22.37 30.42
N PRO A 435 -11.64 22.16 29.46
CA PRO A 435 -11.59 20.93 28.66
C PRO A 435 -11.42 19.64 29.48
N LEU A 436 -10.59 19.68 30.54
CA LEU A 436 -10.30 18.53 31.40
C LEU A 436 -11.03 18.55 32.74
N ASN A 437 -11.54 19.70 33.20
CA ASN A 437 -12.18 19.82 34.53
C ASN A 437 -13.70 20.05 34.46
N GLY A 438 -14.25 20.28 33.26
CA GLY A 438 -15.69 20.43 33.04
C GLY A 438 -16.41 19.09 32.80
N ARG A 439 -17.49 19.10 32.03
CA ARG A 439 -18.30 17.90 31.71
C ARG A 439 -17.62 16.96 30.72
N ARG A 440 -16.53 17.39 30.08
CA ARG A 440 -15.74 16.64 29.09
C ARG A 440 -16.61 16.05 27.96
N TRP A 441 -17.66 16.77 27.54
CA TRP A 441 -18.60 16.32 26.50
C TRP A 441 -17.89 15.95 25.19
N TRP A 442 -16.86 16.71 24.81
CA TRP A 442 -16.03 16.44 23.63
C TRP A 442 -15.37 15.04 23.61
N LEU A 443 -15.14 14.40 24.76
CA LEU A 443 -14.61 13.02 24.83
C LEU A 443 -15.61 11.96 24.34
N THR A 444 -16.89 12.29 24.25
CA THR A 444 -17.94 11.38 23.78
C THR A 444 -18.09 11.35 22.25
N ALA A 445 -17.41 12.25 21.55
CA ALA A 445 -17.37 12.33 20.09
C ALA A 445 -16.63 11.14 19.45
N GLU A 446 -16.93 10.84 18.18
CA GLU A 446 -16.15 9.86 17.39
C GLU A 446 -14.70 10.33 17.16
N ASP A 447 -14.51 11.64 16.93
CA ASP A 447 -13.21 12.30 16.78
C ASP A 447 -13.00 13.39 17.87
N PRO A 448 -12.57 13.01 19.10
CA PRO A 448 -12.52 13.91 20.24
C PRO A 448 -11.65 15.16 20.05
N TRP A 449 -10.43 15.05 19.54
CA TRP A 449 -9.50 16.18 19.45
C TRP A 449 -9.92 17.18 18.37
N GLN A 450 -10.44 16.70 17.23
CA GLN A 450 -11.05 17.55 16.21
C GLN A 450 -12.34 18.23 16.72
N CYS A 451 -13.15 17.52 17.51
CA CYS A 451 -14.32 18.09 18.19
C CYS A 451 -13.92 19.22 19.14
N LEU A 452 -12.91 19.00 19.99
CA LEU A 452 -12.39 20.03 20.89
C LEU A 452 -11.84 21.25 20.13
N ALA A 453 -11.09 21.02 19.05
CA ALA A 453 -10.61 22.10 18.18
C ALA A 453 -11.77 22.93 17.61
N THR A 454 -12.84 22.28 17.18
CA THR A 454 -14.05 22.93 16.68
C THR A 454 -14.80 23.68 17.77
N CYS A 455 -14.85 23.15 19.00
CA CYS A 455 -15.45 23.84 20.14
C CYS A 455 -14.72 25.15 20.47
N PHE A 456 -13.38 25.15 20.43
CA PHE A 456 -12.60 26.39 20.61
C PHE A 456 -12.92 27.42 19.53
N GLU A 457 -12.95 27.00 18.26
CA GLU A 457 -13.20 27.89 17.12
C GLU A 457 -14.64 28.46 17.15
N LEU A 458 -15.64 27.62 17.46
CA LEU A 458 -17.05 28.04 17.57
C LEU A 458 -17.28 28.99 18.73
N LYS A 459 -16.70 28.72 19.92
CA LYS A 459 -16.79 29.64 21.06
C LYS A 459 -16.22 31.00 20.68
N ALA A 460 -15.01 31.03 20.11
CA ALA A 460 -14.36 32.27 19.70
C ALA A 460 -15.16 33.04 18.63
N ALA A 461 -15.78 32.33 17.68
CA ALA A 461 -16.64 32.93 16.68
C ALA A 461 -17.93 33.51 17.27
N LEU A 462 -18.57 32.82 18.21
CA LEU A 462 -19.84 33.22 18.81
C LEU A 462 -19.70 34.32 19.88
N GLU A 463 -18.53 34.43 20.52
CA GLU A 463 -18.19 35.54 21.43
C GLU A 463 -17.71 36.80 20.69
N SER A 464 -17.40 36.70 19.40
CA SER A 464 -17.06 37.85 18.54
C SER A 464 -18.26 38.80 18.41
N PRO A 465 -18.05 40.14 18.32
CA PRO A 465 -19.13 41.09 18.08
C PRO A 465 -19.96 40.78 16.83
N ASP A 466 -19.31 40.24 15.80
CA ASP A 466 -19.93 39.75 14.57
C ASP A 466 -19.33 38.38 14.22
N PRO A 467 -20.06 37.28 14.43
CA PRO A 467 -19.60 35.93 14.10
C PRO A 467 -19.29 35.73 12.62
N THR A 468 -19.90 36.51 11.72
CA THR A 468 -19.67 36.37 10.27
C THR A 468 -18.32 36.93 9.83
N LYS A 469 -17.76 37.90 10.58
CA LYS A 469 -16.45 38.49 10.32
C LYS A 469 -15.32 37.83 11.10
N PHE A 470 -15.63 36.78 11.87
CA PHE A 470 -14.60 36.02 12.56
C PHE A 470 -13.70 35.32 11.54
N VAL A 471 -12.38 35.50 11.71
CA VAL A 471 -11.37 34.89 10.84
C VAL A 471 -11.06 33.49 11.36
N SER A 472 -11.62 32.48 10.70
CA SER A 472 -11.42 31.08 11.06
C SER A 472 -10.21 30.49 10.35
N HIS A 473 -9.49 29.63 11.09
CA HIS A 473 -8.33 28.89 10.59
C HIS A 473 -8.59 27.37 10.52
N LEU A 474 -9.71 26.92 11.05
CA LEU A 474 -10.02 25.50 11.15
C LEU A 474 -10.41 24.95 9.77
N PRO A 475 -9.75 23.88 9.29
CA PRO A 475 -10.19 23.20 8.09
C PRO A 475 -11.55 22.52 8.33
N VAL A 476 -12.47 22.64 7.37
CA VAL A 476 -13.73 21.88 7.35
C VAL A 476 -13.61 20.73 6.36
N HIS A 477 -13.95 19.54 6.82
CA HIS A 477 -13.80 18.30 6.04
C HIS A 477 -15.08 17.99 5.26
N GLN A 478 -14.94 17.60 4.00
CA GLN A 478 -16.00 17.07 3.15
C GLN A 478 -15.60 15.68 2.67
N ASP A 479 -16.37 14.67 3.08
CA ASP A 479 -16.05 13.26 2.86
C ASP A 479 -16.98 12.62 1.83
N GLY A 480 -16.41 11.81 0.93
CA GLY A 480 -17.20 11.02 -0.01
C GLY A 480 -17.89 9.83 0.66
N THR A 481 -19.17 9.60 0.36
CA THR A 481 -19.91 8.42 0.87
C THR A 481 -19.44 7.14 0.15
N CYS A 482 -18.37 6.53 0.67
CA CYS A 482 -17.69 5.39 0.06
C CYS A 482 -17.25 5.68 -1.39
N ASN A 483 -16.26 6.56 -1.53
CA ASN A 483 -15.75 7.07 -2.80
C ASN A 483 -15.46 5.96 -3.85
N GLY A 484 -14.90 4.82 -3.46
CA GLY A 484 -14.71 3.68 -4.36
C GLY A 484 -16.01 3.16 -5.01
N LEU A 485 -17.12 3.07 -4.26
CA LEU A 485 -18.43 2.70 -4.82
C LEU A 485 -19.03 3.83 -5.66
N GLN A 486 -18.75 5.10 -5.34
CA GLN A 486 -19.17 6.24 -6.16
C GLN A 486 -18.54 6.15 -7.56
N HIS A 487 -17.23 5.87 -7.66
CA HIS A 487 -16.60 5.63 -8.97
C HIS A 487 -17.19 4.42 -9.69
N TYR A 488 -17.41 3.30 -8.99
CA TYR A 488 -18.00 2.12 -9.62
C TYR A 488 -19.43 2.36 -10.13
N ALA A 489 -20.28 3.04 -9.36
CA ALA A 489 -21.64 3.37 -9.77
C ALA A 489 -21.64 4.31 -10.99
N ALA A 490 -20.72 5.27 -11.06
CA ALA A 490 -20.57 6.15 -12.21
C ALA A 490 -20.04 5.45 -13.48
N LEU A 491 -19.11 4.50 -13.31
CA LEU A 491 -18.58 3.69 -14.42
C LEU A 491 -19.63 2.68 -14.92
N GLY A 492 -20.26 1.95 -14.00
CA GLY A 492 -21.26 0.91 -14.30
C GLY A 492 -22.61 1.47 -14.74
N GLY A 493 -22.94 2.71 -14.36
CA GLY A 493 -24.24 3.31 -14.68
C GLY A 493 -25.39 2.72 -13.86
N ASP A 494 -25.11 2.20 -12.65
CA ASP A 494 -26.09 1.53 -11.79
C ASP A 494 -26.94 2.56 -11.02
N THR A 495 -28.18 2.84 -11.44
CA THR A 495 -29.05 3.84 -10.79
C THR A 495 -29.34 3.54 -9.32
N TRP A 496 -29.63 2.29 -8.98
CA TRP A 496 -29.89 1.90 -7.58
C TRP A 496 -28.63 2.06 -6.72
N GLY A 497 -27.48 1.62 -7.23
CA GLY A 497 -26.19 1.83 -6.58
C GLY A 497 -25.87 3.32 -6.39
N ALA A 498 -26.10 4.13 -7.43
CA ALA A 498 -25.88 5.58 -7.44
C ALA A 498 -26.70 6.31 -6.36
N GLN A 499 -27.94 5.88 -6.10
CA GLN A 499 -28.76 6.39 -4.99
C GLN A 499 -28.15 6.10 -3.62
N GLN A 500 -27.63 4.88 -3.40
CA GLN A 500 -27.09 4.48 -2.09
C GLN A 500 -25.76 5.16 -1.74
N VAL A 501 -25.07 5.73 -2.74
CA VAL A 501 -23.77 6.41 -2.59
C VAL A 501 -23.85 7.92 -2.86
N ASN A 502 -25.07 8.48 -2.81
CA ASN A 502 -25.34 9.92 -2.91
C ASN A 502 -24.92 10.56 -4.25
N LEU A 503 -24.84 9.78 -5.33
CA LEU A 503 -24.67 10.34 -6.68
C LEU A 503 -25.98 10.92 -7.20
N GLU A 504 -27.10 10.30 -6.85
CA GLU A 504 -28.43 10.85 -7.08
C GLU A 504 -28.78 11.89 -5.99
N PRO A 505 -29.40 13.03 -6.36
CA PRO A 505 -29.89 13.99 -5.38
C PRO A 505 -30.95 13.36 -4.46
N GLY A 506 -30.83 13.62 -3.17
CA GLY A 506 -31.78 13.21 -2.16
C GLY A 506 -31.88 14.23 -1.04
N ASP A 507 -32.98 14.17 -0.27
CA ASP A 507 -33.23 15.10 0.85
C ASP A 507 -32.40 14.77 2.11
N ARG A 508 -31.98 13.51 2.24
CA ARG A 508 -31.15 12.98 3.33
C ARG A 508 -29.96 12.21 2.74
N PRO A 509 -28.82 12.14 3.44
CA PRO A 509 -27.71 11.31 3.01
C PRO A 509 -28.12 9.84 3.06
N ALA A 510 -27.99 9.13 1.94
CA ALA A 510 -28.10 7.68 1.90
C ALA A 510 -26.87 7.03 2.57
N ASP A 511 -27.07 5.85 3.13
CA ASP A 511 -26.04 5.08 3.84
C ASP A 511 -25.98 3.65 3.30
N VAL A 512 -25.12 3.44 2.31
CA VAL A 512 -24.90 2.13 1.66
C VAL A 512 -24.65 1.00 2.66
N TYR A 513 -23.99 1.29 3.79
CA TYR A 513 -23.70 0.30 4.81
C TYR A 513 -24.96 -0.19 5.52
N SER A 514 -25.90 0.70 5.85
CA SER A 514 -27.19 0.32 6.43
C SER A 514 -28.06 -0.41 5.40
N ALA A 515 -28.04 0.01 4.13
CA ALA A 515 -28.77 -0.67 3.07
C ALA A 515 -28.28 -2.12 2.90
N VAL A 516 -26.96 -2.34 2.85
CA VAL A 516 -26.38 -3.69 2.79
C VAL A 516 -26.68 -4.48 4.06
N ALA A 517 -26.59 -3.87 5.25
CA ALA A 517 -26.94 -4.53 6.50
C ALA A 517 -28.40 -5.02 6.51
N ASN A 518 -29.32 -4.22 5.99
CA ASN A 518 -30.74 -4.58 5.89
C ASN A 518 -30.97 -5.72 4.89
N LEU A 519 -30.35 -5.69 3.71
CA LEU A 519 -30.41 -6.81 2.75
C LEU A 519 -29.86 -8.12 3.34
N VAL A 520 -28.80 -8.04 4.15
CA VAL A 520 -28.24 -9.20 4.84
C VAL A 520 -29.19 -9.71 5.92
N LYS A 521 -29.82 -8.81 6.70
CA LYS A 521 -30.86 -9.18 7.67
C LYS A 521 -32.04 -9.87 7.00
N ASP A 522 -32.52 -9.36 5.88
CA ASP A 522 -33.62 -9.96 5.13
C ASP A 522 -33.25 -11.36 4.63
N SER A 523 -32.01 -11.54 4.15
CA SER A 523 -31.53 -12.87 3.76
C SER A 523 -31.35 -13.81 4.95
N ILE A 524 -30.94 -13.34 6.12
CA ILE A 524 -30.84 -14.17 7.33
C ILE A 524 -32.24 -14.54 7.81
N ALA A 525 -33.19 -13.62 7.78
CA ALA A 525 -34.58 -13.89 8.16
C ALA A 525 -35.24 -14.95 7.24
N ALA A 526 -34.85 -15.00 5.96
CA ALA A 526 -35.25 -16.08 5.07
C ALA A 526 -34.64 -17.44 5.51
N ASP A 527 -33.34 -17.47 5.78
CA ASP A 527 -32.65 -18.68 6.24
C ASP A 527 -33.15 -19.16 7.63
N VAL A 528 -33.57 -18.23 8.50
CA VAL A 528 -34.18 -18.52 9.81
C VAL A 528 -35.53 -19.23 9.62
N LYS A 529 -36.34 -18.81 8.64
CA LYS A 529 -37.60 -19.52 8.30
C LYS A 529 -37.34 -20.93 7.77
N GLU A 530 -36.18 -21.15 7.17
CA GLU A 530 -35.71 -22.47 6.71
C GLU A 530 -35.03 -23.30 7.82
N ASN A 531 -35.07 -22.84 9.09
CA ASN A 531 -34.42 -23.47 10.25
C ASN A 531 -32.89 -23.65 10.10
N ASN A 532 -32.22 -22.74 9.41
CA ASN A 532 -30.77 -22.75 9.32
C ASN A 532 -30.12 -22.35 10.66
N ILE A 533 -29.31 -23.26 11.23
CA ILE A 533 -28.60 -23.08 12.51
C ILE A 533 -27.73 -21.82 12.54
N MET A 534 -27.10 -21.49 11.40
CA MET A 534 -26.21 -20.33 11.25
C MET A 534 -27.00 -19.02 11.19
N GLY A 535 -28.18 -19.06 10.55
CA GLY A 535 -29.10 -17.92 10.49
C GLY A 535 -29.67 -17.62 11.87
N LEU A 536 -30.07 -18.65 12.61
CA LEU A 536 -30.60 -18.52 13.98
C LEU A 536 -29.57 -17.93 14.95
N ALA A 537 -28.29 -18.32 14.85
CA ALA A 537 -27.23 -17.80 15.71
C ALA A 537 -26.87 -16.33 15.44
N LEU A 538 -27.18 -15.81 14.25
CA LEU A 538 -26.87 -14.43 13.84
C LEU A 538 -28.10 -13.53 13.79
N ASP A 539 -29.27 -14.04 14.12
CA ASP A 539 -30.51 -13.26 14.12
C ASP A 539 -30.42 -12.10 15.12
N GLY A 540 -30.75 -10.89 14.66
CA GLY A 540 -30.60 -9.66 15.45
C GLY A 540 -29.16 -9.21 15.75
N LYS A 541 -28.12 -9.97 15.39
CA LYS A 541 -26.70 -9.64 15.68
C LYS A 541 -25.99 -8.88 14.55
N VAL A 542 -26.64 -8.69 13.40
CA VAL A 542 -26.06 -7.95 12.26
C VAL A 542 -26.31 -6.45 12.39
N THR A 543 -25.25 -5.66 12.55
CA THR A 543 -25.30 -4.19 12.63
C THR A 543 -24.51 -3.53 11.50
N ARG A 544 -24.76 -2.23 11.28
CA ARG A 544 -23.97 -1.40 10.35
C ARG A 544 -22.47 -1.52 10.61
N LYS A 545 -22.05 -1.50 11.88
CA LYS A 545 -20.62 -1.56 12.29
C LYS A 545 -19.96 -2.87 11.85
N VAL A 546 -20.68 -4.00 11.93
CA VAL A 546 -20.18 -5.32 11.53
C VAL A 546 -19.91 -5.39 10.03
N VAL A 547 -20.77 -4.81 9.19
CA VAL A 547 -20.62 -4.90 7.72
C VAL A 547 -19.80 -3.75 7.11
N LYS A 548 -19.69 -2.59 7.79
CA LYS A 548 -19.05 -1.36 7.28
C LYS A 548 -17.66 -1.64 6.69
N GLN A 549 -16.80 -2.32 7.46
CA GLN A 549 -15.41 -2.55 7.06
C GLN A 549 -15.32 -3.46 5.83
N THR A 550 -16.14 -4.51 5.75
CA THR A 550 -16.14 -5.44 4.61
C THR A 550 -16.70 -4.80 3.35
N VAL A 551 -17.79 -4.04 3.46
CA VAL A 551 -18.35 -3.29 2.33
C VAL A 551 -17.33 -2.26 1.79
N MET A 552 -16.69 -1.51 2.70
CA MET A 552 -15.69 -0.51 2.33
C MET A 552 -14.45 -1.12 1.67
N THR A 553 -14.00 -2.30 2.12
CA THR A 553 -12.78 -2.92 1.58
C THR A 553 -13.03 -3.82 0.38
N ASN A 554 -14.28 -4.22 0.09
CA ASN A 554 -14.61 -5.04 -1.08
C ASN A 554 -14.31 -4.31 -2.40
N VAL A 555 -14.68 -3.04 -2.52
CA VAL A 555 -14.32 -2.22 -3.70
C VAL A 555 -12.81 -2.06 -3.90
N TYR A 556 -12.05 -2.23 -2.83
CA TYR A 556 -10.59 -2.19 -2.82
C TYR A 556 -9.94 -3.58 -2.84
N GLY A 557 -10.72 -4.62 -3.21
CA GLY A 557 -10.21 -5.95 -3.53
C GLY A 557 -9.89 -6.81 -2.32
N VAL A 558 -10.62 -6.64 -1.21
CA VAL A 558 -10.54 -7.59 -0.11
C VAL A 558 -10.91 -9.00 -0.60
N THR A 559 -10.08 -9.99 -0.24
CA THR A 559 -10.41 -11.39 -0.51
C THR A 559 -11.47 -11.87 0.47
N PHE A 560 -12.15 -12.97 0.15
CA PHE A 560 -13.11 -13.60 1.06
C PHE A 560 -12.51 -13.94 2.44
N ILE A 561 -11.24 -14.39 2.48
CA ILE A 561 -10.52 -14.66 3.73
C ILE A 561 -10.32 -13.37 4.53
N GLY A 562 -9.94 -12.28 3.87
CA GLY A 562 -9.81 -10.97 4.49
C GLY A 562 -11.15 -10.45 5.03
N ALA A 563 -12.22 -10.58 4.25
CA ALA A 563 -13.58 -10.21 4.66
C ALA A 563 -14.04 -11.00 5.90
N LYS A 564 -13.83 -12.31 5.91
CA LYS A 564 -14.10 -13.18 7.06
C LYS A 564 -13.37 -12.70 8.31
N ALA A 565 -12.07 -12.40 8.20
CA ALA A 565 -11.28 -11.94 9.34
C ALA A 565 -11.75 -10.57 9.88
N GLN A 566 -12.18 -9.66 9.00
CA GLN A 566 -12.75 -8.38 9.39
C GLN A 566 -14.08 -8.55 10.13
N ILE A 567 -14.99 -9.36 9.59
CA ILE A 567 -16.27 -9.66 10.22
C ILE A 567 -16.06 -10.33 11.58
N GLN A 568 -15.16 -11.31 11.64
CA GLN A 568 -14.81 -12.00 12.89
C GLN A 568 -14.36 -10.99 13.95
N LYS A 569 -13.43 -10.09 13.61
CA LYS A 569 -12.96 -9.04 14.54
C LYS A 569 -14.10 -8.17 15.06
N GLN A 570 -15.07 -7.82 14.19
CA GLN A 570 -16.21 -7.00 14.60
C GLN A 570 -17.23 -7.79 15.44
N LEU A 571 -17.43 -9.08 15.15
CA LEU A 571 -18.29 -9.96 15.94
C LEU A 571 -17.69 -10.23 17.32
N ASP A 572 -16.39 -10.53 17.41
CA ASP A 572 -15.69 -10.75 18.67
C ASP A 572 -15.74 -9.49 19.57
N ALA A 573 -15.68 -8.29 18.97
CA ALA A 573 -15.76 -7.03 19.70
C ALA A 573 -17.20 -6.66 20.15
N ALA A 574 -18.21 -7.01 19.36
CA ALA A 574 -19.61 -6.69 19.65
C ALA A 574 -20.30 -7.75 20.53
N TYR A 575 -19.92 -9.02 20.38
CA TYR A 575 -20.53 -10.18 21.02
C TYR A 575 -19.45 -11.19 21.47
N PRO A 576 -18.73 -10.91 22.58
CA PRO A 576 -17.64 -11.77 23.06
C PRO A 576 -18.07 -13.20 23.41
N ASP A 577 -19.32 -13.37 23.85
CA ASP A 577 -19.87 -14.66 24.32
C ASP A 577 -20.61 -15.46 23.23
N LEU A 578 -20.54 -15.04 21.96
CA LEU A 578 -21.30 -15.65 20.87
C LEU A 578 -21.04 -17.17 20.70
N PHE A 579 -19.80 -17.60 20.99
CA PHE A 579 -19.45 -19.03 21.00
C PHE A 579 -20.16 -19.79 22.12
N ASN A 580 -20.21 -19.21 23.33
CA ASN A 580 -20.82 -19.83 24.51
C ASN A 580 -22.35 -19.90 24.38
N GLU A 581 -22.98 -18.91 23.73
CA GLU A 581 -24.43 -18.85 23.53
C GLU A 581 -24.96 -19.94 22.58
N HIS A 582 -24.24 -20.22 21.49
CA HIS A 582 -24.75 -21.07 20.40
C HIS A 582 -23.93 -22.33 20.13
N GLY A 583 -22.76 -22.48 20.75
CA GLY A 583 -21.85 -23.61 20.53
C GLY A 583 -21.19 -23.63 19.14
N ILE A 584 -21.35 -22.58 18.33
CA ILE A 584 -20.82 -22.49 16.96
C ILE A 584 -19.56 -21.63 16.95
N PRO A 585 -18.43 -22.11 16.38
CA PRO A 585 -17.23 -21.30 16.22
C PRO A 585 -17.50 -20.01 15.46
N VAL A 586 -17.13 -18.86 16.05
CA VAL A 586 -17.25 -17.53 15.42
C VAL A 586 -16.63 -17.45 14.02
N PRO A 587 -15.51 -18.13 13.70
CA PRO A 587 -14.98 -18.16 12.32
C PRO A 587 -15.94 -18.77 11.29
N LEU A 588 -16.80 -19.72 11.68
CA LEU A 588 -17.79 -20.32 10.79
C LEU A 588 -18.94 -19.34 10.54
N LEU A 589 -19.45 -18.69 11.59
CA LEU A 589 -20.47 -17.64 11.52
C LEU A 589 -20.00 -16.46 10.65
N SER A 590 -18.73 -16.07 10.79
CA SER A 590 -18.11 -15.01 9.99
C SER A 590 -18.03 -15.35 8.50
N SER A 591 -17.81 -16.63 8.17
CA SER A 591 -17.77 -17.11 6.78
C SER A 591 -19.15 -17.06 6.13
N TYR A 592 -20.18 -17.51 6.86
CA TYR A 592 -21.57 -17.43 6.42
C TYR A 592 -21.98 -15.96 6.19
N LEU A 593 -21.69 -15.08 7.15
CA LEU A 593 -22.02 -13.66 7.04
C LEU A 593 -21.28 -12.97 5.89
N ALA A 594 -20.00 -13.26 5.67
CA ALA A 594 -19.24 -12.77 4.52
C ALA A 594 -19.92 -13.15 3.19
N THR A 595 -20.39 -14.38 3.06
CA THR A 595 -21.07 -14.87 1.86
C THR A 595 -22.35 -14.07 1.58
N LYS A 596 -23.15 -13.79 2.61
CA LYS A 596 -24.37 -12.98 2.49
C LYS A 596 -24.06 -11.52 2.12
N VAL A 597 -23.01 -10.92 2.70
CA VAL A 597 -22.57 -9.55 2.38
C VAL A 597 -22.15 -9.43 0.91
N PHE A 598 -21.37 -10.38 0.39
CA PHE A 598 -20.95 -10.36 -1.02
C PHE A 598 -22.15 -10.49 -1.96
N LYS A 599 -23.09 -11.39 -1.66
CA LYS A 599 -24.33 -11.53 -2.43
C LYS A 599 -25.15 -10.24 -2.44
N ALA A 600 -25.27 -9.55 -1.30
CA ALA A 600 -26.00 -8.28 -1.20
C ALA A 600 -25.31 -7.13 -1.97
N LEU A 601 -23.98 -7.14 -2.09
CA LEU A 601 -23.26 -6.15 -2.88
C LEU A 601 -23.42 -6.39 -4.39
N SER A 602 -23.29 -7.65 -4.83
CA SER A 602 -23.46 -8.02 -6.24
C SER A 602 -24.87 -7.74 -6.76
N THR A 603 -25.90 -7.77 -5.92
CA THR A 603 -27.26 -7.42 -6.35
C THR A 603 -27.43 -5.92 -6.56
N MET A 604 -26.78 -5.08 -5.74
CA MET A 604 -26.89 -3.62 -5.75
C MET A 604 -26.01 -2.94 -6.81
N PHE A 605 -24.82 -3.48 -7.06
CA PHE A 605 -23.83 -2.91 -7.98
C PHE A 605 -23.46 -3.92 -9.08
N ARG A 606 -24.40 -4.22 -9.96
CA ARG A 606 -24.22 -5.22 -11.02
C ARG A 606 -23.20 -4.75 -12.06
N GLY A 607 -23.37 -3.53 -12.58
CA GLY A 607 -22.42 -2.95 -13.54
C GLY A 607 -21.01 -2.85 -12.97
N ALA A 608 -20.87 -2.51 -11.69
CA ALA A 608 -19.58 -2.54 -11.01
C ALA A 608 -18.94 -3.94 -11.00
N HIS A 609 -19.72 -4.99 -10.71
CA HIS A 609 -19.24 -6.37 -10.70
C HIS A 609 -18.82 -6.83 -12.09
N ASP A 610 -19.61 -6.50 -13.12
CA ASP A 610 -19.29 -6.82 -14.51
C ASP A 610 -17.99 -6.14 -14.97
N ILE A 611 -17.77 -4.88 -14.55
CA ILE A 611 -16.50 -4.16 -14.80
C ILE A 611 -15.34 -4.82 -14.05
N GLN A 612 -15.51 -5.19 -12.78
CA GLN A 612 -14.46 -5.91 -12.02
C GLN A 612 -14.08 -7.22 -12.69
N PHE A 613 -15.07 -7.98 -13.16
CA PHE A 613 -14.85 -9.21 -13.89
C PHE A 613 -14.11 -8.95 -15.22
N TRP A 614 -14.57 -7.97 -16.00
CA TRP A 614 -13.92 -7.57 -17.26
C TRP A 614 -12.46 -7.13 -17.06
N LEU A 615 -12.17 -6.34 -16.02
CA LEU A 615 -10.81 -5.94 -15.65
C LEU A 615 -9.95 -7.18 -15.31
N GLY A 616 -10.49 -8.09 -14.50
CA GLY A 616 -9.86 -9.38 -14.17
C GLY A 616 -9.52 -10.19 -15.42
N GLU A 617 -10.45 -10.30 -16.37
CA GLU A 617 -10.26 -11.02 -17.62
C GLU A 617 -9.14 -10.41 -18.47
N CYS A 618 -9.16 -9.08 -18.65
CA CYS A 618 -8.13 -8.37 -19.39
C CYS A 618 -6.75 -8.60 -18.76
N ALA A 619 -6.65 -8.46 -17.44
CA ALA A 619 -5.45 -8.75 -16.68
C ALA A 619 -4.98 -10.21 -16.86
N GLY A 620 -5.93 -11.16 -16.90
CA GLY A 620 -5.67 -12.59 -16.99
C GLY A 620 -5.04 -12.96 -18.32
N ARG A 621 -5.48 -12.31 -19.40
CA ARG A 621 -4.91 -12.46 -20.75
C ARG A 621 -3.54 -11.78 -20.86
N VAL A 622 -3.41 -10.53 -20.38
CA VAL A 622 -2.13 -9.78 -20.40
C VAL A 622 -1.02 -10.50 -19.64
N CYS A 623 -1.30 -11.04 -18.45
CA CYS A 623 -0.28 -11.73 -17.66
C CYS A 623 0.21 -13.04 -18.29
N ARG A 624 -0.52 -13.58 -19.27
CA ARG A 624 -0.18 -14.79 -20.05
C ARG A 624 0.28 -14.46 -21.47
N ALA A 625 0.49 -13.17 -21.77
CA ALA A 625 0.87 -12.70 -23.09
C ALA A 625 2.39 -12.53 -23.24
N LEU A 626 2.89 -12.94 -24.39
CA LEU A 626 4.23 -12.67 -24.89
C LEU A 626 4.17 -11.53 -25.90
N THR A 627 4.95 -10.49 -25.65
CA THR A 627 5.01 -9.30 -26.52
C THR A 627 5.74 -9.61 -27.83
N PRO A 628 5.50 -8.84 -28.91
CA PRO A 628 6.20 -9.01 -30.18
C PRO A 628 7.73 -9.02 -30.03
N GLU A 629 8.28 -8.10 -29.21
CA GLU A 629 9.73 -8.07 -28.95
C GLU A 629 10.25 -9.35 -28.29
N GLN A 630 9.46 -9.98 -27.41
CA GLN A 630 9.83 -11.25 -26.80
C GLN A 630 9.77 -12.38 -27.83
N LEU A 631 8.74 -12.39 -28.69
CA LEU A 631 8.59 -13.36 -29.77
C LEU A 631 9.74 -13.27 -30.78
N ASP A 632 10.17 -12.06 -31.16
CA ASP A 632 11.34 -11.84 -32.01
C ASP A 632 12.64 -12.35 -31.37
N ARG A 633 12.82 -12.11 -30.07
CA ARG A 633 13.98 -12.66 -29.33
C ARG A 633 13.96 -14.18 -29.29
N LEU A 634 12.78 -14.79 -29.13
CA LEU A 634 12.62 -16.25 -29.16
C LEU A 634 12.88 -16.84 -30.53
N ALA A 635 12.45 -16.15 -31.59
CA ALA A 635 12.64 -16.55 -32.99
C ALA A 635 14.11 -16.44 -33.42
N THR A 636 14.81 -15.39 -32.99
CA THR A 636 16.23 -15.16 -33.34
C THR A 636 17.21 -15.98 -32.50
N GLY A 637 16.76 -16.66 -31.44
CA GLY A 637 17.61 -17.45 -30.55
C GLY A 637 18.59 -16.62 -29.72
N LYS A 638 18.50 -15.27 -29.77
CA LYS A 638 19.29 -14.36 -28.93
C LYS A 638 18.67 -14.30 -27.53
N GLU A 639 18.86 -15.35 -26.75
CA GLU A 639 18.73 -15.18 -25.30
C GLU A 639 19.77 -14.15 -24.87
N ALA A 640 19.32 -13.07 -24.24
CA ALA A 640 20.22 -12.17 -23.54
C ALA A 640 20.99 -13.03 -22.53
N GLU A 641 22.28 -13.25 -22.75
CA GLU A 641 23.15 -13.80 -21.72
C GLU A 641 22.85 -13.00 -20.43
N PRO A 642 22.47 -13.65 -19.32
CA PRO A 642 22.37 -12.94 -18.06
C PRO A 642 23.72 -12.28 -17.84
N THR A 643 23.73 -10.95 -17.75
CA THR A 643 24.91 -10.10 -17.61
C THR A 643 25.97 -10.81 -16.79
N LYS A 644 27.09 -11.14 -17.42
CA LYS A 644 28.21 -11.93 -16.89
C LYS A 644 28.73 -11.31 -15.59
N GLY A 645 28.15 -11.75 -14.48
CA GLY A 645 28.61 -11.48 -13.12
C GLY A 645 28.55 -12.72 -12.23
N LYS A 646 28.47 -13.93 -12.81
CA LYS A 646 28.48 -15.20 -12.06
C LYS A 646 29.86 -15.83 -12.14
N LYS A 647 30.42 -16.11 -10.95
CA LYS A 647 31.58 -17.00 -10.73
C LYS A 647 31.43 -18.27 -11.59
N LYS A 648 32.54 -18.82 -12.08
CA LYS A 648 32.64 -20.05 -12.88
C LYS A 648 31.92 -21.21 -12.17
N VAL A 649 30.62 -21.38 -12.42
CA VAL A 649 29.93 -22.64 -12.19
C VAL A 649 30.35 -23.56 -13.33
N THR A 650 30.88 -24.73 -13.00
CA THR A 650 31.35 -25.72 -13.97
C THR A 650 30.25 -26.04 -14.98
N MET A 651 30.62 -26.15 -16.26
CA MET A 651 29.71 -26.49 -17.36
C MET A 651 28.84 -27.73 -17.04
N ALA A 652 29.39 -28.69 -16.28
CA ALA A 652 28.69 -29.89 -15.84
C ALA A 652 27.46 -29.62 -14.95
N ALA A 653 27.52 -28.64 -14.03
CA ALA A 653 26.38 -28.31 -13.16
C ALA A 653 25.27 -27.54 -13.91
N LYS A 654 25.64 -26.76 -14.93
CA LYS A 654 24.69 -26.09 -15.83
C LYS A 654 23.94 -27.11 -16.72
N LEU A 655 24.67 -28.12 -17.22
CA LEU A 655 24.12 -29.23 -18.01
C LEU A 655 23.24 -30.18 -17.17
N GLN A 656 23.50 -30.35 -15.87
CA GLN A 656 22.66 -31.16 -14.99
C GLN A 656 21.40 -30.41 -14.52
N ALA A 657 21.44 -29.09 -14.35
CA ALA A 657 20.28 -28.29 -13.99
C ALA A 657 19.30 -28.07 -15.17
N SER A 658 19.79 -27.96 -16.41
CA SER A 658 18.91 -27.84 -17.59
C SER A 658 18.23 -29.15 -17.96
N LYS A 659 18.83 -30.31 -17.67
CA LYS A 659 18.23 -31.64 -17.90
C LYS A 659 16.97 -31.94 -17.08
N LYS A 660 16.62 -31.11 -16.09
CA LYS A 660 15.42 -31.30 -15.23
C LYS A 660 14.27 -30.33 -15.51
N ARG A 661 14.43 -29.32 -16.36
CA ARG A 661 13.36 -28.35 -16.66
C ARG A 661 12.62 -28.78 -17.91
N SER A 662 11.30 -28.80 -17.84
CA SER A 662 10.45 -29.04 -19.02
C SER A 662 10.50 -27.82 -19.94
N SER A 663 10.34 -28.00 -21.27
CA SER A 663 10.27 -26.86 -22.21
C SER A 663 9.12 -25.89 -21.89
N THR A 664 8.10 -26.38 -21.17
CA THR A 664 6.97 -25.61 -20.67
C THR A 664 7.36 -24.67 -19.53
N ASP A 665 8.22 -25.10 -18.60
CA ASP A 665 8.66 -24.23 -17.48
C ASP A 665 9.50 -23.04 -17.99
N GLU A 666 10.32 -23.26 -19.02
CA GLU A 666 11.13 -22.21 -19.64
C GLU A 666 10.27 -21.13 -20.34
N LEU A 667 9.10 -21.49 -20.86
CA LEU A 667 8.14 -20.55 -21.45
C LEU A 667 7.35 -19.78 -20.38
N LEU A 668 6.99 -20.43 -19.28
CA LEU A 668 6.31 -19.77 -18.15
C LEU A 668 7.18 -18.66 -17.52
N ASP A 669 8.50 -18.84 -17.47
CA ASP A 669 9.47 -17.84 -17.00
C ASP A 669 9.54 -16.59 -17.92
N GLN A 670 8.91 -16.63 -19.11
CA GLN A 670 8.89 -15.52 -20.07
C GLN A 670 7.65 -14.63 -19.94
N PHE A 671 6.67 -15.00 -19.12
CA PHE A 671 5.53 -14.14 -18.79
C PHE A 671 5.95 -12.96 -17.91
N ARG A 672 6.39 -11.90 -18.58
CA ARG A 672 6.97 -10.68 -17.98
C ARG A 672 6.09 -9.45 -18.13
N SER A 673 5.01 -9.57 -18.90
CA SER A 673 4.05 -8.51 -19.21
C SER A 673 3.25 -8.15 -17.97
N THR A 674 3.48 -6.94 -17.46
CA THR A 674 2.68 -6.37 -16.36
C THR A 674 1.54 -5.53 -16.91
N ILE A 675 0.52 -5.31 -16.08
CA ILE A 675 -0.61 -4.46 -16.40
C ILE A 675 -0.15 -3.01 -16.29
N VAL A 676 -0.32 -2.26 -17.39
CA VAL A 676 -0.01 -0.84 -17.49
C VAL A 676 -1.18 -0.11 -18.11
N TRP A 677 -1.66 0.94 -17.46
CA TRP A 677 -2.69 1.84 -17.99
C TRP A 677 -2.32 3.30 -17.70
N THR A 678 -3.04 4.21 -18.34
CA THR A 678 -2.85 5.65 -18.17
C THR A 678 -4.07 6.29 -17.50
N THR A 679 -3.86 7.14 -16.49
CA THR A 679 -4.95 7.85 -15.82
C THR A 679 -5.57 8.93 -16.72
N PRO A 680 -6.76 9.46 -16.40
CA PRO A 680 -7.33 10.62 -17.09
C PRO A 680 -6.39 11.84 -17.11
N LEU A 681 -5.54 11.99 -16.08
CA LEU A 681 -4.50 13.03 -15.99
C LEU A 681 -3.18 12.64 -16.69
N ARG A 682 -3.20 11.65 -17.59
CA ARG A 682 -2.05 11.16 -18.38
C ARG A 682 -0.89 10.55 -17.60
N MET A 683 -1.10 10.19 -16.33
CA MET A 683 -0.08 9.49 -15.54
C MET A 683 -0.05 7.99 -15.89
N PRO A 684 1.10 7.41 -16.25
CA PRO A 684 1.20 5.97 -16.45
C PRO A 684 1.29 5.25 -15.11
N ILE A 685 0.50 4.19 -14.97
CA ILE A 685 0.49 3.30 -13.80
C ILE A 685 0.94 1.92 -14.24
N ALA A 686 1.98 1.40 -13.59
CA ALA A 686 2.50 0.06 -13.80
C ALA A 686 2.47 -0.75 -12.50
N GLN A 687 1.90 -1.96 -12.54
CA GLN A 687 1.73 -2.78 -11.34
C GLN A 687 2.99 -3.55 -10.92
N PRO A 688 3.46 -3.42 -9.67
CA PRO A 688 4.78 -3.93 -9.28
C PRO A 688 4.84 -5.39 -8.85
N TYR A 689 3.86 -6.20 -9.24
CA TYR A 689 3.69 -7.55 -8.70
C TYR A 689 4.45 -8.57 -9.56
N ARG A 690 5.68 -8.89 -9.15
CA ARG A 690 6.56 -9.91 -9.76
C ARG A 690 6.91 -11.01 -8.76
N LYS A 691 7.24 -12.20 -9.28
CA LYS A 691 7.80 -13.31 -8.50
C LYS A 691 9.31 -13.09 -8.36
N THR A 692 9.70 -12.43 -7.29
CA THR A 692 11.10 -12.07 -7.05
C THR A 692 11.92 -13.29 -6.68
N THR A 693 13.07 -13.47 -7.33
CA THR A 693 14.00 -14.52 -6.94
C THR A 693 14.84 -14.11 -5.74
N THR A 694 14.98 -15.02 -4.77
CA THR A 694 15.86 -14.81 -3.61
C THR A 694 17.29 -15.14 -4.01
N ARG A 695 18.23 -14.24 -3.70
CA ARG A 695 19.67 -14.43 -3.90
C ARG A 695 20.38 -14.42 -2.56
N SER A 696 21.26 -15.39 -2.33
CA SER A 696 22.16 -15.36 -1.19
C SER A 696 23.32 -14.40 -1.46
N ILE A 697 23.56 -13.48 -0.53
CA ILE A 697 24.66 -12.52 -0.54
C ILE A 697 25.52 -12.81 0.68
N GLU A 698 26.76 -13.25 0.42
CA GLU A 698 27.78 -13.46 1.44
C GLU A 698 28.18 -12.11 2.06
N THR A 699 28.16 -12.02 3.40
CA THR A 699 28.62 -10.82 4.15
C THR A 699 29.55 -11.22 5.28
N CYS A 700 30.20 -10.24 5.93
CA CYS A 700 31.09 -10.50 7.06
C CYS A 700 30.36 -10.95 8.34
N LEU A 701 29.03 -10.80 8.42
CA LEU A 701 28.23 -11.20 9.59
C LEU A 701 27.52 -12.54 9.35
N GLN A 702 26.80 -12.67 8.24
CA GLN A 702 26.13 -13.92 7.84
C GLN A 702 25.77 -13.90 6.35
N ASP A 703 25.43 -15.06 5.80
CA ASP A 703 24.87 -15.15 4.46
C ASP A 703 23.41 -14.70 4.47
N LEU A 704 23.09 -13.72 3.62
CA LEU A 704 21.78 -13.09 3.58
C LEU A 704 21.03 -13.49 2.33
N ASN A 705 19.88 -14.11 2.52
CA ASN A 705 18.92 -14.35 1.47
C ASN A 705 18.09 -13.09 1.24
N LEU A 706 18.44 -12.32 0.20
CA LEU A 706 17.77 -11.07 -0.16
C LEU A 706 16.97 -11.26 -1.45
N GLN A 707 15.74 -10.76 -1.45
CA GLN A 707 14.95 -10.61 -2.68
C GLN A 707 15.48 -9.40 -3.46
N VAL A 708 15.90 -9.62 -4.70
CA VAL A 708 16.35 -8.55 -5.60
C VAL A 708 15.40 -8.53 -6.79
N PRO A 709 14.40 -7.64 -6.80
CA PRO A 709 13.45 -7.56 -7.91
C PRO A 709 14.17 -7.15 -9.19
N GLU A 710 14.07 -7.97 -10.23
CA GLU A 710 14.58 -7.66 -11.57
C GLU A 710 13.42 -7.51 -12.56
N ARG A 711 13.62 -6.66 -13.57
CA ARG A 711 12.63 -6.46 -14.65
C ARG A 711 12.32 -7.76 -15.41
N THR A 712 13.30 -8.66 -15.45
CA THR A 712 13.18 -9.96 -16.11
C THR A 712 12.46 -11.00 -15.27
N ASP A 713 12.15 -10.73 -14.01
CA ASP A 713 11.40 -11.66 -13.16
C ASP A 713 9.98 -11.83 -13.70
N PRO A 714 9.44 -13.06 -13.71
CA PRO A 714 8.08 -13.31 -14.18
C PRO A 714 7.05 -12.61 -13.29
N VAL A 715 5.90 -12.25 -13.87
CA VAL A 715 4.84 -11.56 -13.13
C VAL A 715 4.14 -12.49 -12.14
N HIS A 716 3.74 -11.94 -11.00
CA HIS A 716 2.92 -12.67 -10.04
C HIS A 716 1.44 -12.57 -10.44
N ARG A 717 1.02 -13.38 -11.41
CA ARG A 717 -0.33 -13.36 -12.00
C ARG A 717 -1.47 -13.17 -11.00
N ARG A 718 -1.54 -14.01 -9.95
CA ARG A 718 -2.62 -13.92 -8.94
C ARG A 718 -2.70 -12.54 -8.26
N LYS A 719 -1.56 -11.92 -7.96
CA LYS A 719 -1.50 -10.58 -7.32
C LYS A 719 -1.85 -9.47 -8.31
N GLN A 720 -1.44 -9.60 -9.58
CA GLN A 720 -1.82 -8.66 -10.65
C GLN A 720 -3.35 -8.62 -10.82
N LEU A 721 -3.98 -9.80 -10.95
CA LEU A 721 -5.43 -9.96 -11.10
C LEU A 721 -6.20 -9.37 -9.93
N GLN A 722 -5.83 -9.75 -8.70
CA GLN A 722 -6.51 -9.31 -7.48
C GLN A 722 -6.37 -7.80 -7.24
N ALA A 723 -5.25 -7.21 -7.66
CA ALA A 723 -4.96 -5.81 -7.40
C ALA A 723 -5.38 -4.86 -8.53
N PHE A 724 -5.74 -5.35 -9.72
CA PHE A 724 -6.07 -4.48 -10.86
C PHE A 724 -7.31 -3.63 -10.65
N PRO A 725 -8.51 -4.18 -10.37
CA PRO A 725 -9.68 -3.34 -10.10
C PRO A 725 -9.47 -2.33 -8.95
N PRO A 726 -8.90 -2.72 -7.79
CA PRO A 726 -8.63 -1.77 -6.71
C PRO A 726 -7.67 -0.64 -7.11
N ASN A 727 -6.56 -0.98 -7.78
CA ASN A 727 -5.57 0.01 -8.18
C ASN A 727 -6.14 0.94 -9.26
N PHE A 728 -7.01 0.44 -10.14
CA PHE A 728 -7.69 1.24 -11.14
C PHE A 728 -8.62 2.27 -10.48
N ILE A 729 -9.47 1.85 -9.54
CA ILE A 729 -10.34 2.78 -8.80
C ILE A 729 -9.54 3.80 -7.97
N HIS A 730 -8.49 3.36 -7.27
CA HIS A 730 -7.60 4.29 -6.54
C HIS A 730 -6.99 5.35 -7.46
N SER A 731 -6.72 5.00 -8.73
CA SER A 731 -6.17 5.95 -9.68
C SER A 731 -7.19 6.98 -10.17
N LEU A 732 -8.48 6.62 -10.22
CA LEU A 732 -9.56 7.55 -10.55
C LEU A 732 -9.86 8.48 -9.38
N ASP A 733 -9.88 7.96 -8.15
CA ASP A 733 -10.01 8.73 -6.91
C ASP A 733 -8.87 9.76 -6.79
N ALA A 734 -7.62 9.32 -6.98
CA ALA A 734 -6.47 10.23 -7.03
C ALA A 734 -6.58 11.29 -8.13
N SER A 735 -7.09 10.93 -9.30
CA SER A 735 -7.31 11.87 -10.40
C SER A 735 -8.39 12.89 -10.07
N HIS A 736 -9.47 12.48 -9.39
CA HIS A 736 -10.54 13.36 -8.93
C HIS A 736 -10.04 14.35 -7.87
N MET A 737 -9.24 13.88 -6.90
CA MET A 737 -8.61 14.73 -5.89
C MET A 737 -7.67 15.77 -6.54
N LEU A 738 -6.72 15.33 -7.38
CA LEU A 738 -5.74 16.24 -8.00
C LEU A 738 -6.41 17.26 -8.91
N LEU A 739 -7.45 16.84 -9.64
CA LEU A 739 -8.20 17.76 -10.47
C LEU A 739 -8.95 18.80 -9.62
N SER A 740 -9.63 18.35 -8.57
CA SER A 740 -10.34 19.25 -7.66
C SER A 740 -9.39 20.23 -6.99
N ALA A 741 -8.18 19.80 -6.62
CA ALA A 741 -7.14 20.66 -6.05
C ALA A 741 -6.74 21.79 -7.02
N LEU A 742 -6.50 21.47 -8.29
CA LEU A 742 -6.15 22.46 -9.31
C LEU A 742 -7.27 23.51 -9.50
N GLU A 743 -8.51 23.05 -9.65
CA GLU A 743 -9.66 23.93 -9.88
C GLU A 743 -9.98 24.78 -8.64
N CYS A 744 -9.72 24.26 -7.43
CA CYS A 744 -9.80 25.05 -6.19
C CYS A 744 -8.72 26.13 -6.14
N ASP A 745 -7.49 25.81 -6.55
CA ASP A 745 -6.36 26.75 -6.57
C ASP A 745 -6.59 27.89 -7.56
N GLU A 746 -7.11 27.59 -8.76
CA GLU A 746 -7.48 28.61 -9.76
C GLU A 746 -8.54 29.59 -9.25
N ARG A 747 -9.39 29.14 -8.32
CA ARG A 747 -10.41 29.96 -7.64
C ARG A 747 -9.90 30.61 -6.34
N GLY A 748 -8.63 30.38 -5.96
CA GLY A 748 -8.00 30.96 -4.78
C GLY A 748 -8.41 30.32 -3.45
N LEU A 749 -8.83 29.05 -3.45
CA LEU A 749 -9.17 28.31 -2.23
C LEU A 749 -7.93 27.61 -1.67
N SER A 750 -7.78 27.60 -0.35
CA SER A 750 -6.85 26.67 0.30
C SER A 750 -7.42 25.26 0.25
N PHE A 751 -6.63 24.31 -0.25
CA PHE A 751 -7.05 22.92 -0.41
C PHE A 751 -6.06 21.98 0.27
N ALA A 752 -6.59 21.06 1.08
CA ALA A 752 -5.87 19.91 1.60
C ALA A 752 -6.73 18.67 1.43
N ALA A 753 -6.10 17.50 1.36
CA ALA A 753 -6.82 16.25 1.20
C ALA A 753 -6.20 15.13 2.02
N VAL A 754 -7.06 14.25 2.51
CA VAL A 754 -6.71 12.93 3.01
C VAL A 754 -7.43 11.92 2.13
N HIS A 755 -6.85 11.66 0.96
CA HIS A 755 -7.44 10.79 -0.07
C HIS A 755 -8.84 11.24 -0.49
N ASP A 756 -9.89 10.61 0.03
CA ASP A 756 -11.30 10.84 -0.27
C ASP A 756 -12.00 11.85 0.66
N SER A 757 -11.23 12.50 1.53
CA SER A 757 -11.65 13.59 2.41
C SER A 757 -10.98 14.89 1.97
N PHE A 758 -11.78 15.91 1.60
CA PHE A 758 -11.29 17.18 1.06
C PHE A 758 -11.57 18.34 2.00
N TRP A 759 -10.55 19.14 2.27
CA TRP A 759 -10.54 20.14 3.32
C TRP A 759 -10.28 21.54 2.76
N THR A 760 -11.06 22.50 3.22
CA THR A 760 -10.90 23.92 2.90
C THR A 760 -11.39 24.79 4.07
N HIS A 761 -11.29 26.12 3.97
CA HIS A 761 -11.87 27.00 4.98
C HIS A 761 -13.40 26.90 4.97
N ALA A 762 -14.04 27.06 6.13
CA ALA A 762 -15.49 26.94 6.26
C ALA A 762 -16.28 27.85 5.27
N ALA A 763 -15.75 29.04 4.98
CA ALA A 763 -16.35 29.99 4.04
C ALA A 763 -16.39 29.50 2.59
N ASP A 764 -15.50 28.59 2.22
CA ASP A 764 -15.29 28.14 0.83
C ASP A 764 -15.93 26.79 0.52
N VAL A 765 -16.52 26.12 1.52
CA VAL A 765 -17.06 24.75 1.38
C VAL A 765 -18.11 24.64 0.28
N ASP A 766 -19.00 25.64 0.12
CA ASP A 766 -20.00 25.64 -0.94
C ASP A 766 -19.36 25.73 -2.34
N THR A 767 -18.31 26.54 -2.48
CA THR A 767 -17.54 26.68 -3.73
C THR A 767 -16.77 25.39 -4.03
N MET A 768 -16.09 24.83 -3.03
CA MET A 768 -15.38 23.55 -3.14
C MET A 768 -16.34 22.45 -3.57
N ASN A 769 -17.48 22.28 -2.90
CA ASN A 769 -18.47 21.25 -3.24
C ASN A 769 -18.97 21.33 -4.68
N THR A 770 -19.06 22.53 -5.25
CA THR A 770 -19.37 22.72 -6.67
C THR A 770 -18.24 22.20 -7.56
N VAL A 771 -16.99 22.57 -7.24
CA VAL A 771 -15.79 22.09 -7.93
C VAL A 771 -15.66 20.56 -7.86
N LEU A 772 -15.96 19.94 -6.71
CA LEU A 772 -15.90 18.49 -6.53
C LEU A 772 -16.85 17.76 -7.48
N ARG A 773 -18.10 18.23 -7.58
CA ARG A 773 -19.12 17.68 -8.48
C ARG A 773 -18.72 17.86 -9.94
N ASP A 774 -18.29 19.06 -10.32
CA ASP A 774 -17.88 19.37 -11.69
C ASP A 774 -16.66 18.55 -12.12
N SER A 775 -15.67 18.40 -11.24
CA SER A 775 -14.48 17.57 -11.49
C SER A 775 -14.83 16.09 -11.65
N PHE A 776 -15.76 15.57 -10.84
CA PHE A 776 -16.23 14.18 -10.95
C PHE A 776 -17.00 13.96 -12.27
N ILE A 777 -17.89 14.88 -12.63
CA ILE A 777 -18.62 14.85 -13.91
C ILE A 777 -17.66 14.94 -15.09
N ARG A 778 -16.60 15.74 -14.99
CA ARG A 778 -15.59 15.86 -16.05
C ARG A 778 -14.87 14.53 -16.31
N ILE A 779 -14.50 13.80 -15.25
CA ILE A 779 -13.83 12.51 -15.38
C ILE A 779 -14.77 11.45 -15.96
N HIS A 780 -15.99 11.33 -15.42
CA HIS A 780 -16.93 10.26 -15.79
C HIS A 780 -17.87 10.61 -16.94
N GLY A 781 -17.81 11.86 -17.42
CA GLY A 781 -18.44 12.28 -18.67
C GLY A 781 -17.70 11.78 -19.91
N GLU A 782 -16.43 11.37 -19.75
CA GLU A 782 -15.66 10.66 -20.76
C GLU A 782 -15.87 9.14 -20.66
N ASP A 783 -15.72 8.42 -21.77
CA ASP A 783 -15.75 6.95 -21.76
C ASP A 783 -14.41 6.38 -21.25
N VAL A 784 -14.26 6.36 -19.93
CA VAL A 784 -13.04 5.90 -19.23
C VAL A 784 -12.74 4.43 -19.55
N ILE A 785 -13.76 3.56 -19.58
CA ILE A 785 -13.59 2.13 -19.85
C ILE A 785 -13.28 1.89 -21.32
N GLY A 786 -13.95 2.60 -22.24
CA GLY A 786 -13.64 2.55 -23.68
C GLY A 786 -12.23 3.02 -24.01
N ARG A 787 -11.75 4.08 -23.34
CA ARG A 787 -10.36 4.54 -23.45
C ARG A 787 -9.38 3.46 -22.97
N LEU A 788 -9.65 2.83 -21.83
CA LEU A 788 -8.81 1.77 -21.30
C LEU A 788 -8.74 0.57 -22.25
N ALA A 789 -9.88 0.15 -22.81
CA ALA A 789 -9.94 -0.93 -23.80
C ALA A 789 -9.12 -0.59 -25.06
N SER A 790 -9.28 0.63 -25.58
CA SER A 790 -8.51 1.12 -26.74
C SER A 790 -7.01 1.20 -26.45
N GLU A 791 -6.62 1.63 -25.24
CA GLU A 791 -5.22 1.62 -24.80
C GLU A 791 -4.66 0.20 -24.77
N PHE A 792 -5.41 -0.77 -24.25
CA PHE A 792 -4.97 -2.16 -24.16
C PHE A 792 -4.82 -2.80 -25.55
N GLU A 793 -5.77 -2.58 -26.45
CA GLU A 793 -5.68 -3.04 -27.84
C GLU A 793 -4.45 -2.47 -28.55
N ALA A 794 -4.18 -1.16 -28.39
CA ALA A 794 -3.02 -0.52 -29.00
C ALA A 794 -1.70 -0.98 -28.38
N ARG A 795 -1.62 -1.05 -27.04
CA ARG A 795 -0.41 -1.39 -26.29
C ARG A 795 0.03 -2.83 -26.50
N TYR A 796 -0.92 -3.76 -26.55
CA TYR A 796 -0.62 -5.20 -26.64
C TYR A 796 -0.84 -5.78 -28.04
N LYS A 797 -1.02 -4.94 -29.06
CA LYS A 797 -1.18 -5.34 -30.47
C LYS A 797 -0.07 -6.28 -30.93
N GLY A 798 -0.45 -7.38 -31.58
CA GLY A 798 0.49 -8.38 -32.11
C GLY A 798 1.08 -9.32 -31.05
N SER A 799 0.63 -9.25 -29.78
CA SER A 799 1.02 -10.20 -28.75
C SER A 799 0.27 -11.52 -28.91
N LEU A 800 0.89 -12.62 -28.48
CA LEU A 800 0.26 -13.94 -28.38
C LEU A 800 0.09 -14.30 -26.91
N TYR A 801 -1.06 -14.87 -26.52
CA TYR A 801 -1.31 -15.29 -25.15
C TYR A 801 -1.65 -16.78 -25.03
N LEU A 802 -1.32 -17.33 -23.87
CA LEU A 802 -1.56 -18.73 -23.55
C LEU A 802 -2.93 -18.89 -22.89
N THR A 803 -3.81 -19.69 -23.49
CA THR A 803 -5.12 -20.06 -22.92
C THR A 803 -5.24 -21.56 -22.67
N THR A 804 -6.29 -21.96 -21.95
CA THR A 804 -6.62 -23.34 -21.60
C THR A 804 -7.99 -23.74 -22.16
N VAL A 805 -8.05 -24.90 -22.80
CA VAL A 805 -9.26 -25.48 -23.37
C VAL A 805 -9.50 -26.87 -22.75
N GLU A 806 -10.76 -27.24 -22.53
CA GLU A 806 -11.10 -28.57 -22.03
C GLU A 806 -10.74 -29.63 -23.07
N LYS A 807 -10.04 -30.68 -22.63
CA LYS A 807 -9.63 -31.79 -23.49
C LYS A 807 -10.82 -32.60 -24.01
N ALA A 808 -11.90 -32.66 -23.25
CA ALA A 808 -13.12 -33.38 -23.61
C ALA A 808 -13.91 -32.67 -24.72
N SER A 809 -13.77 -31.34 -24.83
CA SER A 809 -14.48 -30.54 -25.83
C SER A 809 -14.16 -30.98 -27.27
N PRO A 810 -15.09 -30.82 -28.24
CA PRO A 810 -14.84 -31.11 -29.64
C PRO A 810 -13.60 -30.41 -30.19
N LEU A 811 -13.38 -29.16 -29.77
CA LEU A 811 -12.18 -28.38 -30.10
C LEU A 811 -10.92 -29.01 -29.51
N GLY A 812 -10.97 -29.43 -28.24
CA GLY A 812 -9.87 -30.10 -27.56
C GLY A 812 -9.41 -31.37 -28.28
N GLN A 813 -10.36 -32.16 -28.80
CA GLN A 813 -10.06 -33.37 -29.57
C GLN A 813 -9.43 -33.05 -30.94
N GLN A 814 -9.91 -32.02 -31.63
CA GLN A 814 -9.32 -31.57 -32.91
C GLN A 814 -7.88 -31.08 -32.74
N ILE A 815 -7.60 -30.31 -31.68
CA ILE A 815 -6.24 -29.83 -31.37
C ILE A 815 -5.32 -31.01 -31.03
N LEU A 816 -5.81 -32.01 -30.31
CA LEU A 816 -5.05 -33.23 -30.03
C LEU A 816 -4.73 -34.03 -31.29
N ALA A 817 -5.67 -34.13 -32.23
CA ALA A 817 -5.42 -34.78 -33.52
C ALA A 817 -4.32 -34.03 -34.31
N LEU A 818 -4.41 -32.71 -34.40
CA LEU A 818 -3.40 -31.87 -35.04
C LEU A 818 -2.01 -32.01 -34.39
N ARG A 819 -1.94 -32.10 -33.05
CA ARG A 819 -0.67 -32.31 -32.32
C ARG A 819 -0.07 -33.70 -32.56
N LYS A 820 -0.91 -34.74 -32.72
CA LYS A 820 -0.44 -36.09 -33.08
C LYS A 820 0.17 -36.13 -34.47
N GLU A 821 -0.42 -35.40 -35.42
CA GLU A 821 0.06 -35.34 -36.80
C GLU A 821 1.32 -34.48 -36.94
N SER A 822 1.31 -33.28 -36.35
CA SER A 822 2.41 -32.31 -36.50
C SER A 822 3.65 -32.61 -35.66
N LYS A 823 3.50 -33.29 -34.51
CA LYS A 823 4.58 -33.61 -33.55
C LYS A 823 5.42 -32.40 -33.09
N LEU A 824 4.87 -31.19 -33.17
CA LEU A 824 5.56 -29.95 -32.80
C LEU A 824 5.60 -29.76 -31.28
N ASN A 825 6.68 -29.16 -30.79
CA ASN A 825 6.80 -28.74 -29.39
C ASN A 825 6.05 -27.42 -29.14
N MET A 826 5.71 -27.12 -27.88
CA MET A 826 4.93 -25.91 -27.51
C MET A 826 5.58 -24.58 -27.97
N ARG A 827 6.91 -24.53 -28.00
CA ARG A 827 7.68 -23.38 -28.52
C ARG A 827 7.61 -23.27 -30.04
N GLU A 828 7.60 -24.40 -30.75
CA GLU A 828 7.52 -24.43 -32.21
C GLU A 828 6.10 -24.09 -32.68
N GLU A 829 5.08 -24.54 -31.94
CA GLU A 829 3.68 -24.14 -32.13
C GLU A 829 3.51 -22.61 -31.98
N LEU A 830 4.12 -22.02 -30.96
CA LEU A 830 4.16 -20.57 -30.76
C LEU A 830 4.79 -19.82 -31.94
N LEU A 831 5.97 -20.26 -32.39
CA LEU A 831 6.69 -19.60 -33.48
C LEU A 831 5.94 -19.73 -34.82
N ARG A 832 5.27 -20.86 -35.04
CA ARG A 832 4.42 -21.09 -36.22
C ARG A 832 3.20 -20.16 -36.22
N GLU A 833 2.58 -19.94 -35.07
CA GLU A 833 1.47 -18.97 -34.95
C GLU A 833 1.95 -17.52 -35.10
N TYR A 834 3.14 -17.20 -34.58
CA TYR A 834 3.76 -15.90 -34.77
C TYR A 834 4.04 -15.62 -36.25
N GLU A 835 4.58 -16.59 -36.99
CA GLU A 835 4.79 -16.48 -38.43
C GLU A 835 3.47 -16.32 -39.19
N ARG A 836 2.44 -17.11 -38.86
CA ARG A 836 1.09 -16.97 -39.42
C ARG A 836 0.54 -15.55 -39.21
N THR A 837 0.62 -15.04 -37.98
CA THR A 837 0.15 -13.68 -37.64
C THR A 837 0.94 -12.60 -38.38
N ARG A 838 2.26 -12.78 -38.54
CA ARG A 838 3.09 -11.86 -39.32
C ARG A 838 2.71 -11.86 -40.80
N LEU A 839 2.46 -13.03 -41.39
CA LEU A 839 2.06 -13.18 -42.79
C LEU A 839 0.64 -12.62 -43.05
N LEU A 840 -0.31 -12.80 -42.12
CA LEU A 840 -1.64 -12.19 -42.20
C LEU A 840 -1.60 -10.65 -42.18
N ASN A 841 -0.60 -10.07 -41.50
CA ASN A 841 -0.41 -8.62 -41.44
C ASN A 841 0.45 -8.07 -42.60
N SER A 842 0.95 -8.92 -43.50
CA SER A 842 1.72 -8.50 -44.68
C SER A 842 0.81 -7.86 -45.71
N SER A 843 1.31 -6.85 -46.43
CA SER A 843 0.60 -6.21 -47.54
C SER A 843 0.64 -7.04 -48.84
N ASP A 844 1.44 -8.11 -48.88
CA ASP A 844 1.57 -8.99 -50.05
C ASP A 844 0.44 -10.04 -50.10
N PRO A 845 -0.36 -10.11 -51.18
CA PRO A 845 -1.38 -11.14 -51.37
C PRO A 845 -0.86 -12.58 -51.30
N PHE A 846 0.39 -12.84 -51.69
CA PHE A 846 0.97 -14.19 -51.63
C PHE A 846 1.21 -14.65 -50.19
N ASP A 847 1.71 -13.75 -49.34
CA ASP A 847 1.91 -14.01 -47.90
C ASP A 847 0.58 -14.25 -47.18
N MET A 848 -0.46 -13.48 -47.52
CA MET A 848 -1.80 -13.70 -46.96
C MET A 848 -2.36 -15.08 -47.32
N GLN A 849 -2.21 -15.50 -48.57
CA GLN A 849 -2.66 -16.83 -49.01
C GLN A 849 -1.92 -17.94 -48.28
N LYS A 850 -0.59 -17.82 -48.17
CA LYS A 850 0.24 -18.75 -47.40
C LYS A 850 -0.20 -18.83 -45.94
N ALA A 851 -0.57 -17.71 -45.33
CA ALA A 851 -1.05 -17.68 -43.95
C ALA A 851 -2.42 -18.35 -43.77
N GLN A 852 -3.32 -18.22 -44.74
CA GLN A 852 -4.64 -18.86 -44.74
C GLN A 852 -4.53 -20.40 -44.88
N GLU A 853 -3.52 -20.88 -45.60
CA GLU A 853 -3.22 -22.32 -45.73
C GLU A 853 -2.58 -22.92 -44.45
N MET A 854 -1.95 -22.10 -43.60
CA MET A 854 -1.34 -22.57 -42.35
C MET A 854 -2.42 -22.98 -41.33
N VAL A 855 -2.59 -24.29 -41.16
CA VAL A 855 -3.42 -24.85 -40.08
C VAL A 855 -2.66 -24.81 -38.76
N THR A 856 -3.19 -24.06 -37.80
CA THR A 856 -2.67 -23.94 -36.43
C THR A 856 -3.80 -24.16 -35.41
N PRO A 857 -3.46 -24.48 -34.15
CA PRO A 857 -4.45 -24.56 -33.08
C PRO A 857 -5.27 -23.28 -32.89
N ALA A 858 -4.70 -22.11 -33.17
CA ALA A 858 -5.41 -20.83 -33.12
C ALA A 858 -6.49 -20.72 -34.20
N LEU A 859 -6.22 -21.17 -35.43
CA LEU A 859 -7.22 -21.19 -36.50
C LEU A 859 -8.41 -22.11 -36.17
N LEU A 860 -8.14 -23.27 -35.54
CA LEU A 860 -9.19 -24.18 -35.07
C LEU A 860 -10.04 -23.51 -33.98
N PHE A 861 -9.41 -22.76 -33.08
CA PHE A 861 -10.10 -21.98 -32.06
C PHE A 861 -10.96 -20.88 -32.68
N GLU A 862 -10.43 -20.09 -33.63
CA GLU A 862 -11.18 -19.04 -34.34
C GLU A 862 -12.42 -19.58 -35.05
N ARG A 863 -12.28 -20.71 -35.77
CA ARG A 863 -13.41 -21.36 -36.46
C ARG A 863 -14.48 -21.85 -35.51
N ALA A 864 -14.07 -22.41 -34.37
CA ALA A 864 -15.01 -22.92 -33.37
C ALA A 864 -15.67 -21.76 -32.60
N ALA A 865 -14.94 -20.69 -32.28
CA ALA A 865 -15.45 -19.48 -31.65
C ALA A 865 -16.45 -18.72 -32.54
N ALA A 866 -16.29 -18.79 -33.86
CA ALA A 866 -17.24 -18.22 -34.83
C ALA A 866 -18.59 -18.97 -34.88
N GLN A 867 -18.62 -20.25 -34.48
CA GLN A 867 -19.85 -21.06 -34.44
C GLN A 867 -20.60 -20.92 -33.11
N ALA A 868 -19.87 -20.86 -32.00
CA ALA A 868 -20.41 -20.61 -30.67
C ALA A 868 -19.34 -19.94 -29.77
N PRO A 869 -19.72 -19.05 -28.84
CA PRO A 869 -18.79 -18.54 -27.83
C PRO A 869 -18.20 -19.71 -27.05
N ILE A 870 -16.88 -19.86 -27.08
CA ILE A 870 -16.19 -20.91 -26.33
C ILE A 870 -15.72 -20.30 -25.02
N ASP A 871 -16.32 -20.76 -23.92
CA ASP A 871 -15.78 -20.49 -22.60
C ASP A 871 -14.48 -21.29 -22.44
N THR A 872 -13.34 -20.60 -22.55
CA THR A 872 -12.07 -21.18 -22.12
C THR A 872 -12.16 -21.49 -20.63
N VAL A 873 -11.57 -22.59 -20.16
CA VAL A 873 -11.57 -22.93 -18.72
C VAL A 873 -10.93 -21.77 -17.99
N ASP A 874 -11.78 -20.97 -17.38
CA ASP A 874 -11.36 -19.67 -16.92
C ASP A 874 -10.78 -19.86 -15.53
N GLU A 875 -9.44 -19.91 -15.48
CA GLU A 875 -8.70 -19.96 -14.21
C GLU A 875 -9.00 -18.72 -13.32
N MET A 876 -9.77 -17.72 -13.79
CA MET A 876 -10.37 -16.70 -12.92
C MET A 876 -11.27 -17.26 -11.82
N GLN A 877 -11.93 -18.41 -12.03
CA GLN A 877 -12.66 -19.09 -10.96
C GLN A 877 -11.75 -19.50 -9.79
N GLU A 878 -10.44 -19.66 -10.01
CA GLU A 878 -9.46 -19.91 -8.95
C GLU A 878 -9.02 -18.64 -8.21
N VAL A 879 -9.30 -17.43 -8.73
CA VAL A 879 -8.69 -16.18 -8.26
C VAL A 879 -9.59 -15.35 -7.32
N GLY A 880 -10.88 -15.72 -7.17
CA GLY A 880 -11.73 -15.24 -6.07
C GLY A 880 -11.88 -13.73 -5.96
N LEU A 881 -11.90 -13.02 -7.10
CA LEU A 881 -12.16 -11.58 -7.15
C LEU A 881 -13.68 -11.38 -7.04
N GLY A 882 -14.18 -11.03 -5.86
CA GLY A 882 -15.62 -10.79 -5.65
C GLY A 882 -16.52 -12.04 -5.73
N SER A 883 -15.98 -13.19 -6.14
CA SER A 883 -16.73 -14.44 -6.25
C SER A 883 -16.61 -15.28 -4.98
N ILE A 884 -17.76 -15.76 -4.50
CA ILE A 884 -17.83 -16.84 -3.50
C ILE A 884 -17.22 -18.07 -4.19
N PRO A 885 -16.10 -18.63 -3.73
CA PRO A 885 -15.51 -19.75 -4.45
C PRO A 885 -16.48 -20.93 -4.42
N ALA A 886 -16.73 -21.55 -5.57
CA ALA A 886 -17.72 -22.64 -5.72
C ALA A 886 -17.40 -23.89 -4.87
N SER A 887 -16.22 -23.93 -4.24
CA SER A 887 -15.75 -24.97 -3.32
C SER A 887 -15.94 -24.65 -1.83
N VAL A 888 -16.47 -23.48 -1.44
CA VAL A 888 -16.51 -23.03 -0.03
C VAL A 888 -17.75 -23.53 0.75
N GLY A 889 -18.41 -24.58 0.24
CA GLY A 889 -19.37 -25.32 1.05
C GLY A 889 -18.71 -26.03 2.23
N HIS A 890 -17.47 -26.52 2.09
CA HIS A 890 -16.96 -27.54 3.02
C HIS A 890 -15.43 -27.46 3.15
N ASP A 891 -14.95 -26.96 4.30
CA ASP A 891 -13.72 -27.37 5.00
C ASP A 891 -13.42 -26.39 6.14
N VAL A 892 -13.64 -26.80 7.39
CA VAL A 892 -13.23 -26.04 8.59
C VAL A 892 -12.40 -26.94 9.48
N LEU A 893 -11.08 -26.73 9.48
CA LEU A 893 -10.21 -26.86 10.65
C LEU A 893 -9.11 -25.78 10.58
N PRO A 894 -8.71 -25.17 11.70
CA PRO A 894 -7.82 -24.01 11.70
C PRO A 894 -6.34 -24.42 11.62
N SER A 895 -5.63 -24.01 10.57
CA SER A 895 -4.19 -23.73 10.68
C SER A 895 -4.00 -22.32 11.25
N GLN A 896 -4.00 -22.21 12.59
CA GLN A 896 -3.70 -20.94 13.27
C GLN A 896 -2.18 -20.67 13.23
N GLU A 897 -1.71 -19.92 12.23
CA GLU A 897 -0.57 -18.99 12.32
C GLU A 897 -0.39 -18.15 11.04
N GLU A 898 -1.40 -17.34 10.68
CA GLU A 898 -1.20 -16.24 9.71
C GLU A 898 -1.50 -14.90 10.37
N SER A 899 -0.45 -14.24 10.85
CA SER A 899 -0.41 -12.80 11.02
C SER A 899 -0.62 -12.13 9.65
N ALA A 900 -1.46 -11.09 9.60
CA ALA A 900 -1.92 -10.38 8.39
C ALA A 900 -0.83 -9.71 7.52
N GLU A 901 0.45 -9.93 7.79
CA GLU A 901 1.57 -9.30 7.08
C GLU A 901 2.27 -10.19 6.04
N ASP A 902 1.93 -11.48 5.90
CA ASP A 902 2.69 -12.38 5.00
C ASP A 902 1.87 -13.47 4.28
N ALA A 903 0.56 -13.26 4.08
CA ALA A 903 -0.39 -14.24 3.52
C ALA A 903 -0.21 -14.56 2.01
N SER A 904 1.02 -14.67 1.49
CA SER A 904 1.26 -14.93 0.06
C SER A 904 2.11 -16.12 -0.33
N GLU A 905 2.62 -16.92 0.61
CA GLU A 905 3.46 -18.08 0.26
C GLU A 905 3.16 -19.34 1.11
N SER A 906 1.98 -19.95 0.93
CA SER A 906 1.81 -21.41 0.99
C SER A 906 0.36 -21.82 0.72
N HIS A 907 0.06 -22.25 -0.51
CA HIS A 907 -1.10 -23.12 -0.76
C HIS A 907 -0.62 -24.32 -1.57
N GLU A 908 -0.38 -25.42 -0.88
CA GLU A 908 -0.42 -26.75 -1.50
C GLU A 908 -1.80 -27.37 -1.26
N HIS A 909 -2.23 -28.12 -2.26
CA HIS A 909 -3.57 -28.69 -2.45
C HIS A 909 -4.19 -29.32 -1.18
N SER A 910 -5.40 -28.86 -0.80
CA SER A 910 -6.27 -29.59 0.13
C SER A 910 -7.47 -30.19 -0.63
N SER A 911 -7.69 -31.48 -0.39
CA SER A 911 -8.67 -32.34 -1.06
C SER A 911 -10.08 -32.20 -0.48
N ALA A 912 -11.08 -32.13 -1.36
CA ALA A 912 -12.50 -31.98 -1.03
C ALA A 912 -13.09 -33.18 -0.24
N VAL A 913 -13.89 -32.86 0.79
CA VAL A 913 -14.90 -33.75 1.37
C VAL A 913 -16.26 -33.09 1.16
N HIS A 914 -17.22 -33.83 0.60
CA HIS A 914 -18.64 -33.45 0.59
C HIS A 914 -19.14 -33.35 2.03
N CYS A 915 -19.76 -32.25 2.48
CA CYS A 915 -20.83 -32.45 3.46
C CYS A 915 -22.10 -32.80 2.69
N SER A 916 -22.65 -33.97 3.02
CA SER A 916 -24.09 -34.11 3.02
C SER A 916 -24.67 -33.18 4.09
N GLU A 917 -25.95 -32.84 3.95
CA GLU A 917 -26.76 -32.05 4.88
C GLU A 917 -26.98 -32.77 6.23
N ASP A 918 -26.04 -33.59 6.69
CA ASP A 918 -26.15 -34.42 7.89
C ASP A 918 -25.60 -33.67 9.12
N VAL A 919 -26.53 -33.19 9.93
CA VAL A 919 -26.32 -32.49 11.20
C VAL A 919 -25.48 -33.32 12.20
N GLU A 920 -25.54 -34.64 12.12
CA GLU A 920 -24.76 -35.55 12.98
C GLU A 920 -23.26 -35.55 12.66
N HIS A 921 -22.89 -35.36 11.38
CA HIS A 921 -21.49 -35.40 10.96
C HIS A 921 -20.69 -34.16 11.41
N VAL A 922 -21.35 -33.01 11.48
CA VAL A 922 -20.74 -31.76 11.97
C VAL A 922 -20.52 -31.82 13.48
N LYS A 923 -21.43 -32.44 14.23
CA LYS A 923 -21.24 -32.70 15.67
C LYS A 923 -20.08 -33.66 15.95
N GLU A 924 -19.97 -34.76 15.20
CA GLU A 924 -18.82 -35.68 15.32
C GLU A 924 -17.48 -34.98 15.05
N LEU A 925 -17.40 -34.11 14.03
CA LEU A 925 -16.18 -33.36 13.70
C LEU A 925 -15.79 -32.33 14.78
N MET A 926 -16.75 -31.86 15.57
CA MET A 926 -16.53 -30.93 16.69
C MET A 926 -16.03 -31.63 17.96
N GLU A 927 -16.28 -32.94 18.10
CA GLU A 927 -15.86 -33.75 19.25
C GLU A 927 -14.48 -34.41 19.07
N MET A 928 -13.95 -34.48 17.84
CA MET A 928 -12.65 -35.09 17.55
C MET A 928 -11.46 -34.14 17.81
N SER A 929 -10.41 -34.65 18.44
CA SER A 929 -9.15 -33.91 18.60
C SER A 929 -8.40 -33.74 17.27
N ASN A 930 -7.56 -32.70 17.16
CA ASN A 930 -6.71 -32.47 15.98
C ASN A 930 -5.81 -33.68 15.65
N PHE A 931 -5.42 -34.48 16.64
CA PHE A 931 -4.63 -35.69 16.44
C PHE A 931 -5.45 -36.81 15.79
N GLU A 932 -6.69 -37.02 16.24
CA GLU A 932 -7.63 -38.02 15.69
C GLU A 932 -8.06 -37.67 14.27
N LEU A 933 -8.25 -36.38 13.98
CA LEU A 933 -8.49 -35.88 12.62
C LEU A 933 -7.31 -36.12 11.67
N THR A 934 -6.10 -36.14 12.20
CA THR A 934 -4.87 -36.41 11.41
C THR A 934 -4.68 -37.92 11.20
N MET A 935 -5.02 -38.74 12.18
CA MET A 935 -5.02 -40.21 12.09
C MET A 935 -6.13 -40.75 11.17
N ALA A 936 -7.34 -40.19 11.23
CA ALA A 936 -8.49 -40.59 10.40
C ALA A 936 -8.31 -40.28 8.90
N LYS A 937 -7.40 -39.37 8.54
CA LYS A 937 -6.97 -39.13 7.15
C LYS A 937 -6.22 -40.31 6.55
N GLY A 938 -5.69 -41.22 7.37
CA GLY A 938 -4.94 -42.39 6.92
C GLY A 938 -5.78 -43.56 6.40
N SER A 939 -7.09 -43.63 6.68
CA SER A 939 -7.87 -44.87 6.49
C SER A 939 -9.21 -44.76 5.74
N LYS A 940 -9.50 -43.69 5.00
CA LYS A 940 -10.75 -43.62 4.18
C LYS A 940 -10.55 -44.21 2.76
N PRO A 941 -11.52 -44.97 2.23
CA PRO A 941 -11.48 -45.45 0.84
C PRO A 941 -11.61 -44.28 -0.14
N LYS A 942 -10.87 -44.33 -1.26
CA LYS A 942 -10.88 -43.31 -2.32
C LYS A 942 -12.31 -43.11 -2.88
N LYS A 943 -12.99 -42.05 -2.46
CA LYS A 943 -14.18 -41.50 -3.15
C LYS A 943 -13.73 -40.56 -4.28
N PRO A 944 -14.54 -40.39 -5.35
CA PRO A 944 -14.09 -39.80 -6.59
C PRO A 944 -13.77 -38.32 -6.36
N SER A 945 -12.51 -37.95 -6.56
CA SER A 945 -12.19 -36.56 -6.87
C SER A 945 -13.11 -36.12 -7.99
N LYS A 946 -13.79 -34.96 -7.88
CA LYS A 946 -14.32 -34.28 -9.07
C LYS A 946 -13.21 -34.36 -10.11
N VAL A 947 -13.47 -35.09 -11.20
CA VAL A 947 -12.50 -35.27 -12.27
C VAL A 947 -12.18 -33.86 -12.72
N ARG A 948 -10.99 -33.35 -12.37
CA ARG A 948 -10.46 -32.17 -13.07
C ARG A 948 -10.41 -32.61 -14.52
N GLU A 949 -11.35 -32.13 -15.31
CA GLU A 949 -11.36 -32.42 -16.72
C GLU A 949 -10.00 -32.01 -17.25
N ALA A 950 -9.31 -32.95 -17.88
CA ALA A 950 -7.98 -32.68 -18.38
C ALA A 950 -8.05 -31.46 -19.31
N THR A 951 -7.15 -30.50 -19.16
CA THR A 951 -7.09 -29.31 -20.01
C THR A 951 -5.90 -29.38 -20.95
N ILE A 952 -5.97 -28.66 -22.06
CA ILE A 952 -4.87 -28.46 -23.00
C ILE A 952 -4.58 -26.96 -23.13
N GLN A 953 -3.30 -26.61 -23.20
CA GLN A 953 -2.87 -25.23 -23.41
C GLN A 953 -2.79 -24.91 -24.89
N VAL A 954 -3.17 -23.70 -25.31
CA VAL A 954 -3.24 -23.25 -26.72
C VAL A 954 -2.76 -21.80 -26.83
N TRP A 955 -1.98 -21.48 -27.86
CA TRP A 955 -1.58 -20.10 -28.18
C TRP A 955 -2.62 -19.42 -29.05
N LEU A 956 -3.02 -18.21 -28.68
CA LEU A 956 -3.97 -17.39 -29.44
C LEU A 956 -3.46 -15.96 -29.60
N PRO A 957 -3.84 -15.25 -30.68
CA PRO A 957 -3.71 -13.81 -30.77
C PRO A 957 -4.40 -13.13 -29.58
N LEU A 958 -3.70 -12.21 -28.92
CA LEU A 958 -4.26 -11.50 -27.78
C LEU A 958 -5.38 -10.56 -28.23
N THR A 959 -6.59 -10.91 -27.81
CA THR A 959 -7.82 -10.12 -27.99
C THR A 959 -8.47 -9.90 -26.63
N PHE A 960 -9.21 -8.81 -26.48
CA PHE A 960 -9.92 -8.47 -25.24
C PHE A 960 -11.42 -8.73 -25.37
N PRO A 961 -12.09 -9.14 -24.27
CA PRO A 961 -13.54 -9.29 -24.28
C PRO A 961 -14.24 -7.92 -24.49
N PRO A 962 -15.45 -7.90 -25.08
CA PRO A 962 -16.20 -6.68 -25.27
C PRO A 962 -16.49 -6.00 -23.92
N ILE A 963 -16.55 -4.67 -23.94
CA ILE A 963 -16.83 -3.86 -22.76
C ILE A 963 -18.25 -4.17 -22.25
N PRO A 964 -18.46 -4.33 -20.93
CA PRO A 964 -19.79 -4.47 -20.35
C PRO A 964 -20.71 -3.30 -20.72
N LYS A 965 -22.00 -3.56 -20.89
CA LYS A 965 -22.97 -2.49 -21.19
C LYS A 965 -23.11 -1.57 -19.99
N LYS A 966 -22.87 -0.28 -20.19
CA LYS A 966 -23.15 0.76 -19.19
C LYS A 966 -24.67 0.86 -18.97
N GLY A 967 -25.08 0.95 -17.70
CA GLY A 967 -26.46 1.17 -17.30
C GLY A 967 -26.97 2.58 -17.61
N ASP A 968 -28.18 2.87 -17.12
CA ASP A 968 -28.96 4.04 -17.54
C ASP A 968 -28.68 5.32 -16.72
N PHE A 969 -27.80 5.27 -15.71
CA PHE A 969 -27.52 6.43 -14.85
C PHE A 969 -26.72 7.53 -15.57
N ASP A 970 -27.28 8.75 -15.62
CA ASP A 970 -26.59 9.95 -16.10
C ASP A 970 -25.87 10.68 -14.95
N VAL A 971 -24.54 10.69 -15.03
CA VAL A 971 -23.64 11.32 -14.04
C VAL A 971 -23.90 12.84 -13.92
N ARG A 972 -24.47 13.51 -14.94
CA ARG A 972 -24.75 14.96 -14.88
C ARG A 972 -25.75 15.34 -13.79
N ARG A 973 -26.61 14.41 -13.36
CA ARG A 973 -27.56 14.62 -12.24
C ARG A 973 -26.85 14.91 -10.91
N LEU A 974 -25.58 14.54 -10.80
CA LEU A 974 -24.74 14.80 -9.64
C LEU A 974 -24.65 16.28 -9.26
N LYS A 975 -24.82 17.20 -10.22
CA LYS A 975 -24.73 18.66 -9.98
C LYS A 975 -25.66 19.12 -8.86
N GLU A 976 -26.80 18.46 -8.69
CA GLU A 976 -27.82 18.82 -7.71
C GLU A 976 -27.68 18.04 -6.38
N SER A 977 -26.77 17.05 -6.31
CA SER A 977 -26.60 16.23 -5.11
C SER A 977 -25.82 16.95 -4.01
N LYS A 978 -26.54 17.40 -2.99
CA LYS A 978 -25.96 18.09 -1.82
C LYS A 978 -25.12 17.17 -0.92
N TYR A 979 -25.39 15.87 -0.94
CA TYR A 979 -24.78 14.88 -0.04
C TYR A 979 -23.70 14.00 -0.71
N PHE A 980 -23.28 14.35 -1.94
CA PHE A 980 -22.22 13.64 -2.65
C PHE A 980 -20.90 13.61 -1.85
N PHE A 981 -20.50 14.80 -1.38
CA PHE A 981 -19.45 15.05 -0.39
C PHE A 981 -20.07 16.00 0.64
N SER A 982 -20.11 15.62 1.93
CA SER A 982 -20.80 16.40 2.97
C SER A 982 -20.36 16.14 4.39
#